data_AF-A0A7X9AFW2-F1
#
_entry.id   AF-A0A7X9AFW2-F1
#
_cell.length_a   1.000
_cell.length_b   1.000
_cell.length_c   1.000
_cell.angle_alpha   90.00
_cell.angle_beta   90.00
_cell.angle_gamma   90.00
#
_symmetry.space_group_name_H-M   'P 1'
#
loop_
_entity.id
_entity.type
_entity.pdbx_description
1 polymer ?
#
loop_
_entity_poly.entity_id
_entity_poly.type
_entity_poly.pdbx_seq_one_letter_code
_entity_poly.pdbx_strand_id
1 'polypeptide(L)'
;MDSHPTPYARILAGIREQLTGDPERDLPFLNEQAERYREEPWARPFLRELGRIFYDLMPAEQRAEAARVLDAEMERMQALQQQAWEHLEQGRLDQAQNLLDELRQAVQGLGESDLDAAFVDYSDPLEAEFHRLTDPKAKTFRPSPLSHRPLLILQARIHLLRDEPEQALEVLGQAVSRGPVSARLRLLRLEVLQDLGRAEQAFQEALQTLPLCHVPKDLAWGWRILGWCLAELGRGEAALVALLYSLHHRWDPSALAQLVRLLDAPAAPNPEECVPRAAEVLKTEGIPPGPDPLWLEAARNLQERSGSEEDEEAVACGAQVQAALEVPDLDAVLRRYRDERIRPTADPELESTPAGRFLRSLQESMVGWFSRAQAEQAAKTLQESLDRAEEAGNQPFWASQWTGVEAGRDLLFGQPILAEMGGQILELAARKEMPAGPAAAWGVLPLPGQGGRVLLTPEGERVPVLFAGSLFFAYLLGKVLASCLPVLRLEDGEEGLGFHRTGIEEHLRTATEVHQRFVELMVSAVRGNPGMAPPWILGGTPGPLASLLCEAAEFFLLAEQFALAAQEPTGARIEPLEEGLEVQTLVFAEQEQIQAVAIAMQLAAAIQAEEGLGFDLCVAAIVAHLSGLSLVEQLSGTAEREDITSARIRYMVILELLRQHVPDALELSENMLHTMDLLWQHNGAAIMELLKAGE
;
A
#
# COMPACT_ATOMS: atom_id res chain seq x y z
N MET A 1 -35.96 -10.46 38.26
CA MET A 1 -35.71 -11.89 38.53
C MET A 1 -35.02 -11.97 39.87
N ASP A 2 -35.54 -12.81 40.76
CA ASP A 2 -35.14 -12.91 42.16
C ASP A 2 -33.63 -13.17 42.30
N SER A 3 -32.95 -12.33 43.09
CA SER A 3 -31.53 -12.45 43.44
C SER A 3 -31.34 -13.60 44.44
N HIS A 4 -31.37 -14.83 43.94
CA HIS A 4 -30.76 -15.93 44.67
C HIS A 4 -29.26 -15.61 44.82
N PRO A 5 -28.72 -15.52 46.05
CA PRO A 5 -27.29 -15.32 46.23
C PRO A 5 -26.56 -16.47 45.52
N THR A 6 -25.55 -16.14 44.71
CA THR A 6 -24.73 -17.12 44.00
C THR A 6 -24.27 -18.22 44.97
N PRO A 7 -24.23 -19.51 44.56
CA PRO A 7 -23.97 -20.63 45.48
C PRO A 7 -22.72 -20.48 46.36
N TYR A 8 -21.72 -19.76 45.86
CA TYR A 8 -20.44 -19.49 46.52
C TYR A 8 -20.42 -18.21 47.37
N ALA A 9 -21.42 -17.33 47.30
CA ALA A 9 -21.43 -16.06 48.02
C ALA A 9 -21.39 -16.26 49.55
N ARG A 10 -22.07 -17.29 50.06
CA ARG A 10 -22.02 -17.66 51.49
C ARG A 10 -20.66 -18.21 51.90
N ILE A 11 -19.98 -18.91 50.99
CA ILE A 11 -18.63 -19.44 51.23
C ILE A 11 -17.63 -18.30 51.28
N LEU A 12 -17.65 -17.37 50.31
CA LEU A 12 -16.82 -16.16 50.32
C LEU A 12 -17.06 -15.29 51.56
N ALA A 13 -18.31 -15.10 51.99
CA ALA A 13 -18.61 -14.36 53.21
C ALA A 13 -17.97 -15.03 54.45
N GLY A 14 -18.10 -16.35 54.59
CA GLY A 14 -17.47 -17.11 55.67
C GLY A 14 -15.94 -17.10 55.62
N ILE A 15 -15.33 -17.02 54.42
CA ILE A 15 -13.88 -16.84 54.26
C ILE A 15 -13.48 -15.44 54.74
N ARG A 16 -14.20 -14.39 54.35
CA ARG A 16 -13.92 -13.01 54.76
C ARG A 16 -14.01 -12.81 56.27
N GLU A 17 -14.95 -13.47 56.94
CA GLU A 17 -15.07 -13.43 58.41
C GLU A 17 -13.88 -14.08 59.15
N GLN A 18 -13.15 -14.98 58.48
CA GLN A 18 -12.00 -15.69 59.04
C GLN A 18 -10.66 -14.98 58.76
N LEU A 19 -10.65 -13.93 57.94
CA LEU A 19 -9.46 -13.13 57.65
C LEU A 19 -9.06 -12.33 58.89
N THR A 20 -7.78 -12.38 59.22
CA THR A 20 -7.23 -11.77 60.43
C THR A 20 -6.59 -10.41 60.17
N GLY A 21 -6.39 -10.05 58.90
CA GLY A 21 -5.66 -8.86 58.46
C GLY A 21 -4.14 -9.05 58.47
N ASP A 22 -3.66 -10.25 58.79
CA ASP A 22 -2.24 -10.61 58.80
C ASP A 22 -1.89 -11.41 57.53
N PRO A 23 -1.10 -10.84 56.60
CA PRO A 23 -0.76 -11.50 55.34
C PRO A 23 -0.05 -12.85 55.51
N GLU A 24 0.73 -13.04 56.58
CA GLU A 24 1.46 -14.30 56.80
C GLU A 24 0.53 -15.48 57.11
N ARG A 25 -0.64 -15.18 57.69
CA ARG A 25 -1.66 -16.17 58.03
C ARG A 25 -2.76 -16.27 56.99
N ASP A 26 -3.15 -15.14 56.43
CA ASP A 26 -4.31 -15.05 55.54
C ASP A 26 -3.98 -15.54 54.11
N LEU A 27 -2.77 -15.30 53.58
CA LEU A 27 -2.40 -15.75 52.22
C LEU A 27 -2.35 -17.28 52.10
N PRO A 28 -1.73 -18.04 53.03
CA PRO A 28 -1.79 -19.51 53.00
C PRO A 28 -3.21 -20.05 53.15
N PHE A 29 -4.03 -19.44 54.01
CA PHE A 29 -5.42 -19.82 54.21
C PHE A 29 -6.25 -19.63 52.93
N LEU A 30 -6.09 -18.49 52.24
CA LEU A 30 -6.76 -18.25 50.97
C LEU A 30 -6.32 -19.28 49.93
N ASN A 31 -5.02 -19.59 49.83
CA ASN A 31 -4.55 -20.61 48.89
C ASN A 31 -5.17 -22.00 49.17
N GLU A 32 -5.32 -22.39 50.44
CA GLU A 32 -6.01 -23.62 50.81
C GLU A 32 -7.49 -23.62 50.38
N GLN A 33 -8.19 -22.49 50.55
CA GLN A 33 -9.58 -22.36 50.07
C GLN A 33 -9.66 -22.39 48.54
N ALA A 34 -8.68 -21.82 47.83
CA ALA A 34 -8.61 -21.89 46.38
C ALA A 34 -8.50 -23.35 45.90
N GLU A 35 -7.57 -24.12 46.47
CA GLU A 35 -7.39 -25.54 46.17
C GLU A 35 -8.65 -26.35 46.45
N ARG A 36 -9.28 -26.11 47.61
CA ARG A 36 -10.47 -26.86 48.06
C ARG A 36 -11.65 -26.77 47.10
N TYR A 37 -11.82 -25.62 46.44
CA TYR A 37 -12.97 -25.36 45.58
C TYR A 37 -12.61 -25.30 44.09
N ARG A 38 -11.39 -25.71 43.70
CA ARG A 38 -10.88 -25.58 42.32
C ARG A 38 -11.72 -26.33 41.27
N GLU A 39 -12.31 -27.47 41.63
CA GLU A 39 -13.02 -28.35 40.69
C GLU A 39 -14.55 -28.15 40.68
N GLU A 40 -15.06 -27.21 41.48
CA GLU A 40 -16.49 -26.95 41.54
C GLU A 40 -17.01 -26.33 40.22
N PRO A 41 -18.26 -26.60 39.79
CA PRO A 41 -18.85 -25.99 38.59
C PRO A 41 -18.88 -24.46 38.60
N TRP A 42 -18.81 -23.87 39.79
CA TRP A 42 -18.77 -22.42 40.05
C TRP A 42 -17.38 -21.96 40.54
N ALA A 43 -16.35 -22.79 40.44
CA ALA A 43 -14.99 -22.50 40.92
C ALA A 43 -14.42 -21.24 40.29
N ARG A 44 -14.63 -21.03 38.99
CA ARG A 44 -14.01 -19.92 38.25
C ARG A 44 -14.35 -18.52 38.79
N PRO A 45 -15.64 -18.13 38.96
CA PRO A 45 -15.96 -16.84 39.58
C PRO A 45 -15.56 -16.79 41.07
N PHE A 46 -15.62 -17.90 41.81
CA PHE A 46 -15.16 -17.97 43.20
C PHE A 46 -13.66 -17.69 43.34
N LEU A 47 -12.82 -18.36 42.54
CA LEU A 47 -11.37 -18.20 42.54
C LEU A 47 -10.94 -16.78 42.14
N ARG A 48 -11.69 -16.12 41.25
CA ARG A 48 -11.44 -14.74 40.85
C ARG A 48 -11.69 -13.76 42.00
N GLU A 49 -12.81 -13.89 42.71
CA GLU A 49 -13.11 -13.06 43.90
C GLU A 49 -12.13 -13.34 45.04
N LEU A 50 -11.75 -14.61 45.23
CA LEU A 50 -10.73 -15.00 46.19
C LEU A 50 -9.34 -14.42 45.82
N GLY A 51 -9.00 -14.41 44.53
CA GLY A 51 -7.77 -13.80 44.00
C GLY A 51 -7.70 -12.28 44.22
N ARG A 52 -8.84 -11.57 44.21
CA ARG A 52 -8.89 -10.14 44.58
C ARG A 52 -8.56 -9.93 46.06
N ILE A 53 -9.15 -10.74 46.93
CA ILE A 53 -8.84 -10.72 48.36
C ILE A 53 -7.36 -11.05 48.59
N PHE A 54 -6.84 -12.04 47.87
CA PHE A 54 -5.42 -12.40 47.89
C PHE A 54 -4.53 -11.22 47.49
N TYR A 55 -4.87 -10.53 46.40
CA TYR A 55 -4.14 -9.35 45.93
C TYR A 55 -4.19 -8.19 46.93
N ASP A 56 -5.36 -7.88 47.50
CA ASP A 56 -5.52 -6.77 48.45
C ASP A 56 -4.73 -6.98 49.75
N LEU A 57 -4.54 -8.23 50.16
CA LEU A 57 -3.78 -8.61 51.36
C LEU A 57 -2.27 -8.76 51.11
N MET A 58 -1.82 -8.81 49.86
CA MET A 58 -0.39 -8.93 49.57
C MET A 58 0.40 -7.70 50.06
N PRO A 59 1.58 -7.90 50.69
CA PRO A 59 2.51 -6.83 51.01
C PRO A 59 2.81 -5.95 49.81
N ALA A 60 3.06 -4.65 50.03
CA ALA A 60 3.29 -3.68 48.96
C ALA A 60 4.44 -4.09 48.03
N GLU A 61 5.52 -4.69 48.57
CA GLU A 61 6.64 -5.21 47.79
C GLU A 61 6.24 -6.38 46.88
N GLN A 62 5.41 -7.31 47.38
CA GLN A 62 4.92 -8.44 46.59
C GLN A 62 3.94 -7.99 45.51
N ARG A 63 3.09 -6.98 45.79
CA ARG A 63 2.23 -6.36 44.78
C ARG A 63 3.04 -5.65 43.69
N ALA A 64 4.10 -4.94 44.07
CA ALA A 64 5.00 -4.29 43.11
C ALA A 64 5.70 -5.32 42.21
N GLU A 65 6.12 -6.46 42.77
CA GLU A 65 6.72 -7.53 41.98
C GLU A 65 5.71 -8.22 41.07
N ALA A 66 4.50 -8.51 41.55
CA ALA A 66 3.42 -9.04 40.72
C ALA A 66 3.07 -8.08 39.57
N ALA A 67 3.06 -6.77 39.80
CA ALA A 67 2.85 -5.77 38.76
C ALA A 67 3.96 -5.81 37.69
N ARG A 68 5.25 -5.87 38.09
CA ARG A 68 6.36 -5.98 37.14
C ARG A 68 6.28 -7.23 36.26
N VAL A 69 5.89 -8.37 36.83
CA VAL A 69 5.72 -9.62 36.07
C VAL A 69 4.60 -9.46 35.03
N LEU A 70 3.49 -8.83 35.42
CA LEU A 70 2.39 -8.55 34.50
C LEU A 70 2.80 -7.59 33.37
N ASP A 71 3.54 -6.53 33.71
CA ASP A 71 4.05 -5.56 32.73
C ASP A 71 4.97 -6.25 31.70
N ALA A 72 5.90 -7.10 32.16
CA ALA A 72 6.80 -7.85 31.29
C ALA A 72 6.05 -8.84 30.37
N GLU A 73 5.01 -9.50 30.86
CA GLU A 73 4.17 -10.36 30.02
C GLU A 73 3.35 -9.54 29.01
N MET A 74 2.89 -8.34 29.36
CA MET A 74 2.23 -7.43 28.42
C MET A 74 3.19 -6.97 27.31
N GLU A 75 4.42 -6.60 27.64
CA GLU A 75 5.46 -6.25 26.67
C GLU A 75 5.77 -7.42 25.74
N ARG A 76 5.87 -8.64 26.28
CA ARG A 76 6.06 -9.86 25.48
C ARG A 76 4.91 -10.08 24.51
N MET A 77 3.65 -9.94 24.95
CA MET A 77 2.49 -10.10 24.07
C MET A 77 2.46 -9.05 22.96
N GLN A 78 2.85 -7.80 23.25
CA GLN A 78 2.98 -6.76 22.23
C GLN A 78 4.08 -7.08 21.21
N ALA A 79 5.24 -7.57 21.66
CA ALA A 79 6.32 -7.98 20.78
C ALA A 79 5.92 -9.16 19.87
N LEU A 80 5.25 -10.17 20.42
CA LEU A 80 4.74 -11.30 19.63
C LEU A 80 3.70 -10.84 18.60
N GLN A 81 2.82 -9.90 18.97
CA GLN A 81 1.85 -9.32 18.04
C GLN A 81 2.55 -8.56 16.92
N GLN A 82 3.56 -7.75 17.24
CA GLN A 82 4.35 -7.00 16.26
C GLN A 82 5.08 -7.93 15.28
N GLN A 83 5.76 -8.95 15.79
CA GLN A 83 6.41 -9.98 14.95
C GLN A 83 5.41 -10.69 14.05
N ALA A 84 4.21 -11.01 14.55
CA ALA A 84 3.19 -11.65 13.73
C ALA A 84 2.72 -10.75 12.58
N TRP A 85 2.66 -9.42 12.77
CA TRP A 85 2.41 -8.46 11.70
C TRP A 85 3.57 -8.41 10.69
N GLU A 86 4.82 -8.38 11.14
CA GLU A 86 5.99 -8.40 10.25
C GLU A 86 6.06 -9.67 9.40
N HIS A 87 5.78 -10.84 10.00
CA HIS A 87 5.68 -12.09 9.26
C HIS A 87 4.53 -12.05 8.24
N LEU A 88 3.41 -11.40 8.56
CA LEU A 88 2.27 -11.24 7.65
C LEU A 88 2.62 -10.32 6.47
N GLU A 89 3.30 -9.20 6.70
CA GLU A 89 3.74 -8.24 5.66
C GLU A 89 4.76 -8.87 4.69
N GLN A 90 5.62 -9.75 5.21
CA GLN A 90 6.61 -10.48 4.42
C GLN A 90 6.01 -11.73 3.73
N GLY A 91 4.68 -11.90 3.78
CA GLY A 91 3.96 -13.04 3.16
C GLY A 91 4.17 -14.39 3.85
N ARG A 92 4.79 -14.42 5.04
CA ARG A 92 5.12 -15.63 5.80
C ARG A 92 3.94 -16.05 6.68
N LEU A 93 2.82 -16.38 6.05
CA LEU A 93 1.52 -16.61 6.70
C LEU A 93 1.54 -17.71 7.77
N ASP A 94 2.33 -18.77 7.58
CA ASP A 94 2.43 -19.86 8.57
C ASP A 94 3.16 -19.42 9.84
N GLN A 95 4.17 -18.55 9.71
CA GLN A 95 4.89 -18.00 10.86
C GLN A 95 4.03 -17.01 11.62
N ALA A 96 3.28 -16.15 10.91
CA ALA A 96 2.28 -15.27 11.52
C ALA A 96 1.19 -16.07 12.24
N GLN A 97 0.71 -17.18 11.65
CA GLN A 97 -0.28 -18.06 12.27
C GLN A 97 0.25 -18.71 13.55
N ASN A 98 1.49 -19.21 13.55
CA ASN A 98 2.08 -19.83 14.74
C ASN A 98 2.19 -18.84 15.90
N LEU A 99 2.62 -17.59 15.63
CA LEU A 99 2.70 -16.55 16.65
C LEU A 99 1.31 -16.12 17.16
N LEU A 100 0.32 -16.05 16.26
CA LEU A 100 -1.08 -15.83 16.64
C LEU A 100 -1.63 -16.95 17.54
N ASP A 101 -1.27 -18.20 17.27
CA ASP A 101 -1.70 -19.35 18.10
C ASP A 101 -1.06 -19.30 19.50
N GLU A 102 0.21 -18.89 19.60
CA GLU A 102 0.89 -18.63 20.88
C GLU A 102 0.19 -17.49 21.65
N LEU A 103 -0.10 -16.38 20.96
CA LEU A 103 -0.85 -15.26 21.55
C LEU A 103 -2.23 -15.69 22.04
N ARG A 104 -2.96 -16.50 21.25
CA ARG A 104 -4.28 -17.02 21.64
C ARG A 104 -4.22 -17.87 22.89
N GLN A 105 -3.19 -18.72 23.01
CA GLN A 105 -2.98 -19.52 24.21
C GLN A 105 -2.66 -18.65 25.43
N ALA A 106 -1.81 -17.63 25.26
CA ALA A 106 -1.44 -16.71 26.34
C ALA A 106 -2.64 -15.94 26.89
N VAL A 107 -3.61 -15.60 26.04
CA VAL A 107 -4.83 -14.86 26.45
C VAL A 107 -6.01 -15.77 26.79
N GLN A 108 -5.84 -17.09 26.70
CA GLN A 108 -6.92 -18.04 26.93
C GLN A 108 -7.48 -17.91 28.34
N GLY A 109 -8.80 -17.76 28.46
CA GLY A 109 -9.46 -17.63 29.75
C GLY A 109 -9.45 -16.22 30.38
N LEU A 110 -8.71 -15.26 29.80
CA LEU A 110 -8.75 -13.85 30.16
C LEU A 110 -9.90 -13.15 29.42
N GLY A 111 -10.63 -12.26 30.10
CA GLY A 111 -11.75 -11.53 29.48
C GLY A 111 -12.88 -12.42 28.94
N GLU A 112 -13.04 -13.64 29.47
CA GLU A 112 -14.20 -14.49 29.21
C GLU A 112 -15.36 -14.14 30.16
N SER A 113 -16.54 -13.94 29.58
CA SER A 113 -17.78 -13.67 30.29
C SER A 113 -18.12 -14.81 31.27
N ASP A 114 -18.53 -14.46 32.49
CA ASP A 114 -19.02 -15.41 33.48
C ASP A 114 -20.50 -15.15 33.85
N LEU A 115 -21.00 -15.80 34.89
CA LEU A 115 -22.38 -15.68 35.34
C LEU A 115 -22.74 -14.26 35.86
N ASP A 116 -21.74 -13.48 36.28
CA ASP A 116 -21.92 -12.20 36.98
C ASP A 116 -21.50 -10.99 36.11
N ALA A 117 -20.60 -11.16 35.14
CA ALA A 117 -20.12 -10.09 34.27
C ALA A 117 -19.77 -10.58 32.87
N ALA A 118 -20.25 -9.86 31.85
CA ALA A 118 -19.80 -10.00 30.47
C ALA A 118 -18.66 -9.02 30.19
N PHE A 119 -17.56 -9.52 29.62
CA PHE A 119 -16.42 -8.67 29.26
C PHE A 119 -16.56 -8.15 27.84
N VAL A 120 -16.23 -6.88 27.66
CA VAL A 120 -16.37 -6.17 26.39
C VAL A 120 -15.05 -5.52 26.02
N ASP A 121 -14.64 -5.71 24.76
CA ASP A 121 -13.44 -5.08 24.23
C ASP A 121 -13.79 -3.69 23.67
N TYR A 122 -13.68 -2.66 24.51
CA TYR A 122 -13.84 -1.27 24.06
C TYR A 122 -12.54 -0.73 23.43
N SER A 123 -12.68 -0.02 22.32
CA SER A 123 -11.62 0.62 21.53
C SER A 123 -11.21 1.97 22.07
N ASP A 124 -12.17 2.65 22.68
CA ASP A 124 -12.01 3.97 23.25
C ASP A 124 -12.93 4.09 24.48
N PRO A 125 -12.67 5.06 25.37
CA PRO A 125 -13.49 5.26 26.56
C PRO A 125 -14.95 5.65 26.25
N LEU A 126 -15.22 6.25 25.09
CA LEU A 126 -16.59 6.65 24.70
C LEU A 126 -17.46 5.43 24.40
N GLU A 127 -16.94 4.40 23.74
CA GLU A 127 -17.67 3.17 23.44
C GLU A 127 -18.29 2.57 24.73
N ALA A 128 -17.55 2.62 25.85
CA ALA A 128 -18.03 2.14 27.14
C ALA A 128 -19.18 3.00 27.71
N GLU A 129 -19.15 4.32 27.53
CA GLU A 129 -20.24 5.21 27.94
C GLU A 129 -21.45 5.07 27.02
N PHE A 130 -21.24 5.01 25.70
CA PHE A 130 -22.29 4.85 24.71
C PHE A 130 -23.01 3.52 24.85
N HIS A 131 -22.28 2.43 25.07
CA HIS A 131 -22.88 1.12 25.34
C HIS A 131 -23.77 1.17 26.59
N ARG A 132 -23.38 1.93 27.62
CA ARG A 132 -24.17 2.12 28.85
C ARG A 132 -25.48 2.88 28.66
N LEU A 133 -25.53 3.76 27.67
CA LEU A 133 -26.73 4.50 27.31
C LEU A 133 -27.68 3.68 26.43
N THR A 134 -27.14 2.81 25.58
CA THR A 134 -27.89 2.09 24.56
C THR A 134 -28.36 0.70 24.98
N ASP A 135 -27.66 0.02 25.90
CA ASP A 135 -28.10 -1.25 26.47
C ASP A 135 -28.34 -1.13 27.99
N PRO A 136 -29.58 -1.29 28.48
CA PRO A 136 -29.88 -1.31 29.92
C PRO A 136 -29.10 -2.38 30.71
N LYS A 137 -28.66 -3.45 30.06
CA LYS A 137 -27.82 -4.51 30.65
C LYS A 137 -26.34 -4.11 30.69
N ALA A 138 -25.91 -3.09 29.95
CA ALA A 138 -24.53 -2.58 29.90
C ALA A 138 -23.90 -2.31 31.29
N LYS A 139 -24.74 -2.04 32.32
CA LYS A 139 -24.30 -1.82 33.70
C LYS A 139 -23.61 -3.04 34.34
N THR A 140 -23.84 -4.25 33.82
CA THR A 140 -23.17 -5.48 34.28
C THR A 140 -21.94 -5.82 33.43
N PHE A 141 -21.69 -5.09 32.33
CA PHE A 141 -20.54 -5.33 31.49
C PHE A 141 -19.31 -4.65 32.06
N ARG A 142 -18.17 -5.31 31.90
CA ARG A 142 -16.87 -4.79 32.34
C ARG A 142 -15.96 -4.65 31.12
N PRO A 143 -15.18 -3.57 31.01
CA PRO A 143 -14.08 -3.53 30.05
C PRO A 143 -13.22 -4.79 30.22
N SER A 144 -12.88 -5.44 29.11
CA SER A 144 -11.95 -6.56 29.14
C SER A 144 -10.60 -6.07 29.66
N PRO A 145 -9.97 -6.80 30.60
CA PRO A 145 -8.64 -6.43 31.10
C PRO A 145 -7.57 -6.50 29.99
N LEU A 146 -7.83 -7.26 28.93
CA LEU A 146 -7.00 -7.36 27.74
C LEU A 146 -7.89 -7.36 26.50
N SER A 147 -7.57 -6.54 25.51
CA SER A 147 -8.32 -6.48 24.26
C SER A 147 -7.97 -7.67 23.36
N HIS A 148 -8.97 -8.43 22.92
CA HIS A 148 -8.77 -9.53 21.98
C HIS A 148 -8.87 -9.06 20.52
N ARG A 149 -9.27 -7.81 20.30
CA ARG A 149 -9.47 -7.23 18.97
C ARG A 149 -8.23 -7.33 18.07
N PRO A 150 -7.00 -6.99 18.51
CA PRO A 150 -5.84 -7.06 17.62
C PRO A 150 -5.55 -8.47 17.11
N LEU A 151 -5.76 -9.49 17.96
CA LEU A 151 -5.56 -10.89 17.61
C LEU A 151 -6.61 -11.36 16.59
N LEU A 152 -7.87 -10.98 16.78
CA LEU A 152 -8.96 -11.33 15.87
C LEU A 152 -8.82 -10.61 14.51
N ILE A 153 -8.36 -9.36 14.51
CA ILE A 153 -8.06 -8.62 13.26
C ILE A 153 -6.89 -9.28 12.53
N LEU A 154 -5.81 -9.62 13.24
CA LEU A 154 -4.65 -10.31 12.67
C LEU A 154 -5.08 -11.66 12.07
N GLN A 155 -5.90 -12.43 12.77
CA GLN A 155 -6.44 -13.69 12.27
C GLN A 155 -7.29 -13.49 11.01
N ALA A 156 -8.20 -12.51 11.01
CA ALA A 156 -9.02 -12.21 9.84
C ALA A 156 -8.15 -11.82 8.64
N ARG A 157 -7.08 -11.05 8.86
CA ARG A 157 -6.13 -10.67 7.80
C ARG A 157 -5.36 -11.86 7.25
N ILE A 158 -4.92 -12.80 8.11
CA ILE A 158 -4.30 -14.05 7.66
C ILE A 158 -5.27 -14.85 6.76
N HIS A 159 -6.53 -14.99 7.16
CA HIS A 159 -7.54 -15.67 6.34
C HIS A 159 -7.75 -14.97 5.00
N LEU A 160 -7.85 -13.63 4.95
CA LEU A 160 -7.96 -12.89 3.69
C LEU A 160 -6.76 -13.12 2.77
N LEU A 161 -5.54 -13.09 3.32
CA LEU A 161 -4.31 -13.35 2.55
C LEU A 161 -4.16 -14.81 2.09
N ARG A 162 -4.90 -15.74 2.70
CA ARG A 162 -5.01 -17.13 2.25
C ARG A 162 -6.17 -17.37 1.28
N ASP A 163 -6.86 -16.32 0.86
CA ASP A 163 -8.08 -16.42 0.05
C ASP A 163 -9.19 -17.23 0.75
N GLU A 164 -9.31 -17.05 2.06
CA GLU A 164 -10.31 -17.66 2.94
C GLU A 164 -11.29 -16.60 3.50
N PRO A 165 -12.01 -15.84 2.65
CA PRO A 165 -12.81 -14.69 3.08
C PRO A 165 -14.00 -15.07 3.97
N GLU A 166 -14.52 -16.30 3.88
CA GLU A 166 -15.60 -16.78 4.75
C GLU A 166 -15.12 -16.99 6.19
N GLN A 167 -13.93 -17.53 6.36
CA GLN A 167 -13.27 -17.71 7.65
C GLN A 167 -12.94 -16.33 8.25
N ALA A 168 -12.48 -15.39 7.42
CA ALA A 168 -12.29 -14.01 7.86
C ALA A 168 -13.60 -13.36 8.35
N LEU A 169 -14.72 -13.57 7.65
CA LEU A 169 -16.03 -13.10 8.10
C LEU A 169 -16.45 -13.73 9.44
N GLU A 170 -16.22 -15.03 9.63
CA GLU A 170 -16.54 -15.71 10.89
C GLU A 170 -15.75 -15.09 12.06
N VAL A 171 -14.44 -14.92 11.88
CA VAL A 171 -13.55 -14.32 12.87
C VAL A 171 -13.92 -12.86 13.18
N LEU A 172 -14.24 -12.05 12.16
CA LEU A 172 -14.72 -10.69 12.36
C LEU A 172 -16.10 -10.66 13.04
N GLY A 173 -16.95 -11.66 12.80
CA GLY A 173 -18.20 -11.85 13.54
C GLY A 173 -17.95 -12.10 15.03
N GLN A 174 -16.94 -12.91 15.37
CA GLN A 174 -16.50 -13.08 16.75
C GLN A 174 -15.98 -11.76 17.34
N ALA A 175 -15.17 -11.00 16.60
CA ALA A 175 -14.68 -9.69 17.03
C ALA A 175 -15.83 -8.71 17.33
N VAL A 176 -16.81 -8.59 16.42
CA VAL A 176 -17.99 -7.75 16.59
C VAL A 176 -18.81 -8.18 17.81
N SER A 177 -18.91 -9.49 18.10
CA SER A 177 -19.62 -9.97 19.29
C SER A 177 -18.95 -9.53 20.61
N ARG A 178 -17.62 -9.38 20.62
CA ARG A 178 -16.84 -8.91 21.78
C ARG A 178 -16.77 -7.39 21.89
N GLY A 179 -16.89 -6.67 20.77
CA GLY A 179 -16.97 -5.22 20.69
C GLY A 179 -18.30 -4.77 20.04
N PRO A 180 -19.46 -4.94 20.72
CA PRO A 180 -20.78 -4.81 20.11
C PRO A 180 -21.08 -3.40 19.59
N VAL A 181 -20.46 -2.38 20.18
CA VAL A 181 -20.59 -0.97 19.78
C VAL A 181 -19.42 -0.46 18.95
N SER A 182 -18.47 -1.32 18.58
CA SER A 182 -17.30 -0.90 17.81
C SER A 182 -17.64 -0.80 16.32
N ALA A 183 -17.66 0.44 15.81
CA ALA A 183 -17.86 0.70 14.39
C ALA A 183 -16.75 0.10 13.53
N ARG A 184 -15.49 0.22 13.97
CA ARG A 184 -14.31 -0.18 13.19
C ARG A 184 -14.26 -1.67 12.87
N LEU A 185 -14.65 -2.53 13.81
CA LEU A 185 -14.73 -3.98 13.56
C LEU A 185 -15.83 -4.33 12.54
N ARG A 186 -16.95 -3.62 12.61
CA ARG A 186 -18.06 -3.79 11.67
C ARG A 186 -17.69 -3.27 10.29
N LEU A 187 -16.98 -2.13 10.19
CA LEU A 187 -16.48 -1.59 8.92
C LEU A 187 -15.48 -2.54 8.23
N LEU A 188 -14.55 -3.13 8.97
CA LEU A 188 -13.66 -4.17 8.43
C LEU A 188 -14.43 -5.37 7.88
N ARG A 189 -15.46 -5.82 8.60
CA ARG A 189 -16.34 -6.90 8.14
C ARG A 189 -17.13 -6.50 6.87
N LEU A 190 -17.60 -5.26 6.81
CA LEU A 190 -18.31 -4.72 5.66
C LEU A 190 -17.41 -4.65 4.41
N GLU A 191 -16.12 -4.35 4.54
CA GLU A 191 -15.19 -4.42 3.41
C GLU A 191 -15.04 -5.84 2.87
N VAL A 192 -14.94 -6.84 3.75
CA VAL A 192 -14.90 -8.24 3.30
C VAL A 192 -16.20 -8.66 2.60
N LEU A 193 -17.36 -8.18 3.08
CA LEU A 193 -18.63 -8.40 2.39
C LEU A 193 -18.68 -7.70 1.03
N GLN A 194 -18.06 -6.52 0.91
CA GLN A 194 -17.91 -5.81 -0.34
C GLN A 194 -17.02 -6.59 -1.33
N ASP A 195 -15.87 -7.09 -0.88
CA ASP A 195 -14.96 -7.90 -1.70
C ASP A 195 -15.63 -9.20 -2.19
N LEU A 196 -16.54 -9.77 -1.38
CA LEU A 196 -17.36 -10.92 -1.72
C LEU A 196 -18.58 -10.59 -2.61
N GLY A 197 -18.82 -9.32 -2.94
CA GLY A 197 -19.97 -8.88 -3.75
C GLY A 197 -21.33 -9.05 -3.04
N ARG A 198 -21.36 -9.14 -1.71
CA ARG A 198 -22.58 -9.37 -0.91
C ARG A 198 -23.31 -8.08 -0.57
N ALA A 199 -23.64 -7.29 -1.58
CA ALA A 199 -24.18 -5.94 -1.43
C ALA A 199 -25.43 -5.85 -0.54
N GLU A 200 -26.39 -6.77 -0.67
CA GLU A 200 -27.59 -6.76 0.18
C GLU A 200 -27.26 -7.00 1.66
N GLN A 201 -26.38 -7.95 1.95
CA GLN A 201 -25.95 -8.22 3.34
C GLN A 201 -25.16 -7.04 3.90
N ALA A 202 -24.20 -6.53 3.13
CA ALA A 202 -23.40 -5.37 3.50
C ALA A 202 -24.28 -4.14 3.75
N PHE A 203 -25.30 -3.91 2.93
CA PHE A 203 -26.25 -2.83 3.13
C PHE A 203 -26.97 -2.93 4.48
N GLN A 204 -27.56 -4.10 4.79
CA GLN A 204 -28.26 -4.31 6.06
C GLN A 204 -27.34 -4.14 7.29
N GLU A 205 -26.09 -4.64 7.20
CA GLU A 205 -25.09 -4.49 8.26
C GLU A 205 -24.59 -3.03 8.37
N ALA A 206 -24.46 -2.31 7.26
CA ALA A 206 -24.03 -0.91 7.22
C ALA A 206 -25.05 0.05 7.83
N LEU A 207 -26.35 -0.19 7.62
CA LEU A 207 -27.43 0.56 8.27
C LEU A 207 -27.35 0.51 9.82
N GLN A 208 -26.89 -0.62 10.36
CA GLN A 208 -26.69 -0.79 11.81
C GLN A 208 -25.34 -0.23 12.28
N THR A 209 -24.37 -0.11 11.37
CA THR A 209 -23.00 0.32 11.68
C THR A 209 -22.87 1.84 11.67
N LEU A 210 -23.54 2.52 10.75
CA LEU A 210 -23.44 3.97 10.60
C LEU A 210 -23.79 4.76 11.88
N PRO A 211 -24.82 4.40 12.68
CA PRO A 211 -25.08 5.05 13.98
C PRO A 211 -23.95 4.87 15.01
N LEU A 212 -23.08 3.87 14.84
CA LEU A 212 -21.94 3.61 15.72
C LEU A 212 -20.69 4.38 15.29
N CYS A 213 -20.61 4.85 14.04
CA CYS A 213 -19.49 5.62 13.52
C CYS A 213 -19.49 7.03 14.12
N HIS A 214 -18.83 7.23 15.26
CA HIS A 214 -18.87 8.49 15.99
C HIS A 214 -17.69 9.44 15.69
N VAL A 215 -16.82 9.06 14.74
CA VAL A 215 -15.69 9.87 14.27
C VAL A 215 -15.77 10.08 12.74
N PRO A 216 -15.38 11.25 12.21
CA PRO A 216 -15.52 11.58 10.79
C PRO A 216 -14.89 10.57 9.82
N LYS A 217 -13.73 9.99 10.17
CA LYS A 217 -13.06 8.97 9.35
C LYS A 217 -13.88 7.68 9.18
N ASP A 218 -14.56 7.24 10.24
CA ASP A 218 -15.33 6.00 10.25
C ASP A 218 -16.70 6.24 9.59
N LEU A 219 -17.25 7.45 9.71
CA LEU A 219 -18.42 7.88 8.94
C LEU A 219 -18.11 7.90 7.45
N ALA A 220 -16.99 8.49 7.03
CA ALA A 220 -16.59 8.50 5.63
C ALA A 220 -16.48 7.08 5.07
N TRP A 221 -15.85 6.17 5.82
CA TRP A 221 -15.77 4.76 5.46
C TRP A 221 -17.14 4.08 5.35
N GLY A 222 -18.00 4.24 6.35
CA GLY A 222 -19.35 3.66 6.34
C GLY A 222 -20.21 4.19 5.20
N TRP A 223 -20.18 5.50 4.96
CA TRP A 223 -20.87 6.15 3.84
C TRP A 223 -20.34 5.71 2.47
N ARG A 224 -19.03 5.50 2.33
CA ARG A 224 -18.43 4.93 1.10
C ARG A 224 -18.95 3.53 0.82
N ILE A 225 -18.97 2.64 1.82
CA ILE A 225 -19.49 1.27 1.64
C ILE A 225 -20.99 1.31 1.33
N LEU A 226 -21.77 2.17 1.99
CA LEU A 226 -23.18 2.37 1.65
C LEU A 226 -23.36 2.85 0.21
N GLY A 227 -22.52 3.79 -0.23
CA GLY A 227 -22.46 4.24 -1.62
C GLY A 227 -22.27 3.09 -2.61
N TRP A 228 -21.28 2.23 -2.34
CA TRP A 228 -21.07 1.01 -3.12
C TRP A 228 -22.28 0.08 -3.09
N CYS A 229 -22.81 -0.27 -1.91
CA CYS A 229 -23.95 -1.19 -1.77
C CYS A 229 -25.17 -0.68 -2.57
N LEU A 230 -25.49 0.61 -2.42
CA LEU A 230 -26.63 1.23 -3.10
C LEU A 230 -26.44 1.26 -4.61
N ALA A 231 -25.21 1.48 -5.09
CA ALA A 231 -24.90 1.43 -6.52
C ALA A 231 -25.11 0.01 -7.08
N GLU A 232 -24.59 -1.02 -6.40
CA GLU A 232 -24.77 -2.43 -6.80
C GLU A 232 -26.24 -2.87 -6.78
N LEU A 233 -27.03 -2.32 -5.85
CA LEU A 233 -28.47 -2.56 -5.77
C LEU A 233 -29.30 -1.71 -6.76
N GLY A 234 -28.65 -0.93 -7.64
CA GLY A 234 -29.29 -0.10 -8.65
C GLY A 234 -29.96 1.18 -8.11
N ARG A 235 -29.62 1.60 -6.90
CA ARG A 235 -30.20 2.76 -6.20
C ARG A 235 -29.30 3.99 -6.36
N GLY A 236 -29.18 4.46 -7.61
CA GLY A 236 -28.19 5.47 -8.01
C GLY A 236 -28.26 6.80 -7.25
N GLU A 237 -29.44 7.42 -7.11
CA GLU A 237 -29.59 8.69 -6.37
C GLU A 237 -29.09 8.58 -4.92
N ALA A 238 -29.42 7.47 -4.26
CA ALA A 238 -29.00 7.20 -2.89
C ALA A 238 -27.50 6.92 -2.78
N ALA A 239 -26.94 6.18 -3.74
CA ALA A 239 -25.50 5.95 -3.82
C ALA A 239 -24.72 7.25 -3.96
N LEU A 240 -25.19 8.17 -4.81
CA LEU A 240 -24.58 9.48 -5.02
C LEU A 240 -24.58 10.29 -3.72
N VAL A 241 -25.74 10.36 -3.06
CA VAL A 241 -25.86 11.08 -1.79
C VAL A 241 -24.92 10.47 -0.75
N ALA A 242 -24.89 9.14 -0.60
CA ALA A 242 -23.99 8.47 0.33
C ALA A 242 -22.51 8.79 0.05
N LEU A 243 -22.09 8.81 -1.21
CA LEU A 243 -20.71 9.15 -1.58
C LEU A 243 -20.36 10.62 -1.33
N LEU A 244 -21.30 11.55 -1.54
CA LEU A 244 -21.09 12.96 -1.19
C LEU A 244 -21.02 13.16 0.33
N TYR A 245 -21.82 12.42 1.11
CA TYR A 245 -21.70 12.38 2.58
C TYR A 245 -20.33 11.82 3.01
N SER A 246 -19.85 10.77 2.35
CA SER A 246 -18.49 10.26 2.58
C SER A 246 -17.44 11.36 2.37
N LEU A 247 -17.50 12.06 1.23
CA LEU A 247 -16.55 13.10 0.85
C LEU A 247 -16.64 14.37 1.71
N HIS A 248 -17.82 14.66 2.24
CA HIS A 248 -18.00 15.71 3.24
C HIS A 248 -17.18 15.43 4.50
N HIS A 249 -17.30 14.22 5.06
CA HIS A 249 -16.59 13.85 6.28
C HIS A 249 -15.09 13.62 6.04
N ARG A 250 -14.71 13.07 4.87
CA ARG A 250 -13.32 12.94 4.44
C ARG A 250 -13.22 12.90 2.92
N TRP A 251 -12.42 13.82 2.37
CA TRP A 251 -12.08 13.85 0.94
C TRP A 251 -11.10 12.72 0.59
N ASP A 252 -11.63 11.50 0.42
CA ASP A 252 -10.88 10.26 0.23
C ASP A 252 -10.87 9.81 -1.25
N PRO A 253 -9.71 9.40 -1.82
CA PRO A 253 -9.61 8.95 -3.20
C PRO A 253 -10.51 7.78 -3.57
N SER A 254 -10.76 6.84 -2.64
CA SER A 254 -11.60 5.67 -2.90
C SER A 254 -13.08 6.07 -3.02
N ALA A 255 -13.53 7.02 -2.22
CA ALA A 255 -14.88 7.59 -2.32
C ALA A 255 -15.03 8.43 -3.60
N LEU A 256 -14.01 9.20 -3.99
CA LEU A 256 -13.98 9.93 -5.25
C LEU A 256 -14.05 8.98 -6.46
N ALA A 257 -13.27 7.89 -6.44
CA ALA A 257 -13.28 6.89 -7.52
C ALA A 257 -14.65 6.21 -7.68
N GLN A 258 -15.32 5.89 -6.56
CA GLN A 258 -16.69 5.36 -6.60
C GLN A 258 -17.69 6.41 -7.10
N LEU A 259 -17.54 7.68 -6.70
CA LEU A 259 -18.41 8.78 -7.14
C LEU A 259 -18.26 9.03 -8.64
N VAL A 260 -17.03 9.05 -9.16
CA VAL A 260 -16.75 9.15 -10.60
C VAL A 260 -17.38 7.98 -11.34
N ARG A 261 -17.15 6.74 -10.90
CA ARG A 261 -17.73 5.54 -11.50
C ARG A 261 -19.26 5.58 -11.56
N LEU A 262 -19.91 6.07 -10.50
CA LEU A 262 -21.36 6.21 -10.43
C LEU A 262 -21.89 7.27 -11.41
N LEU A 263 -21.19 8.41 -11.51
CA LEU A 263 -21.58 9.53 -12.36
C LEU A 263 -21.27 9.30 -13.84
N ASP A 264 -20.36 8.38 -14.14
CA ASP A 264 -20.04 7.95 -15.51
C ASP A 264 -20.95 6.80 -16.00
N ALA A 265 -21.79 6.25 -15.13
CA ALA A 265 -22.73 5.19 -15.51
C ALA A 265 -23.84 5.71 -16.44
N PRO A 266 -24.35 4.91 -17.40
CA PRO A 266 -25.40 5.35 -18.35
C PRO A 266 -26.71 5.80 -17.70
N ALA A 267 -26.97 5.35 -16.48
CA ALA A 267 -28.12 5.75 -15.65
C ALA A 267 -27.70 6.67 -14.50
N ALA A 268 -26.65 7.48 -14.70
CA ALA A 268 -26.08 8.33 -13.66
C ALA A 268 -27.14 9.28 -13.07
N PRO A 269 -27.22 9.37 -11.74
CA PRO A 269 -28.08 10.34 -11.07
C PRO A 269 -27.54 11.75 -11.31
N ASN A 270 -28.41 12.74 -11.48
CA ASN A 270 -28.02 14.14 -11.65
C ASN A 270 -27.67 14.75 -10.27
N PRO A 271 -26.41 15.18 -10.02
CA PRO A 271 -26.02 15.79 -8.74
C PRO A 271 -26.82 17.02 -8.34
N GLU A 272 -27.16 17.87 -9.31
CA GLU A 272 -27.90 19.11 -9.07
C GLU A 272 -29.34 18.87 -8.64
N GLU A 273 -29.92 17.73 -9.02
CA GLU A 273 -31.28 17.35 -8.63
C GLU A 273 -31.29 16.56 -7.33
N CYS A 274 -30.25 15.75 -7.08
CA CYS A 274 -30.16 14.87 -5.92
C CYS A 274 -29.74 15.63 -4.65
N VAL A 275 -28.78 16.56 -4.73
CA VAL A 275 -28.26 17.30 -3.57
C VAL A 275 -29.37 18.03 -2.79
N PRO A 276 -30.28 18.80 -3.44
CA PRO A 276 -31.38 19.47 -2.72
C PRO A 276 -32.37 18.51 -2.05
N ARG A 277 -32.43 17.25 -2.50
CA ARG A 277 -33.35 16.20 -2.01
C ARG A 277 -32.66 15.14 -1.15
N ALA A 278 -31.38 15.33 -0.81
CA ALA A 278 -30.56 14.32 -0.13
C ALA A 278 -31.22 13.71 1.13
N ALA A 279 -31.83 14.54 1.98
CA ALA A 279 -32.53 14.06 3.17
C ALA A 279 -33.78 13.21 2.86
N GLU A 280 -34.50 13.51 1.78
CA GLU A 280 -35.65 12.72 1.30
C GLU A 280 -35.18 11.37 0.76
N VAL A 281 -34.09 11.36 -0.01
CA VAL A 281 -33.47 10.17 -0.58
C VAL A 281 -33.04 9.21 0.54
N LEU A 282 -32.25 9.70 1.52
CA LEU A 282 -31.80 8.87 2.65
C LEU A 282 -32.97 8.30 3.46
N LYS A 283 -34.01 9.12 3.71
CA LYS A 283 -35.19 8.69 4.45
C LYS A 283 -35.97 7.59 3.73
N THR A 284 -36.09 7.68 2.41
CA THR A 284 -36.78 6.68 1.57
C THR A 284 -36.07 5.33 1.64
N GLU A 285 -34.75 5.35 1.67
CA GLU A 285 -33.90 4.18 1.79
C GLU A 285 -33.76 3.64 3.23
N GLY A 286 -34.33 4.34 4.22
CA GLY A 286 -34.20 3.99 5.64
C GLY A 286 -32.79 4.16 6.19
N ILE A 287 -31.96 4.99 5.54
CA ILE A 287 -30.57 5.23 5.95
C ILE A 287 -30.56 6.24 7.11
N PRO A 288 -29.93 5.91 8.25
CA PRO A 288 -29.78 6.86 9.34
C PRO A 288 -28.89 8.03 8.90
N PRO A 289 -29.17 9.27 9.35
CA PRO A 289 -28.49 10.46 8.84
C PRO A 289 -27.03 10.61 9.29
N GLY A 290 -26.54 9.74 10.18
CA GLY A 290 -25.20 9.82 10.75
C GLY A 290 -25.09 9.06 12.08
N PRO A 291 -24.15 9.46 12.95
CA PRO A 291 -23.98 8.85 14.27
C PRO A 291 -25.24 8.98 15.12
N ASP A 292 -25.41 8.07 16.08
CA ASP A 292 -26.45 8.20 17.09
C ASP A 292 -26.16 9.42 17.99
N PRO A 293 -27.10 10.36 18.18
CA PRO A 293 -26.91 11.53 19.04
C PRO A 293 -26.52 11.20 20.49
N LEU A 294 -26.79 9.97 20.97
CA LEU A 294 -26.36 9.52 22.30
C LEU A 294 -24.83 9.52 22.48
N TRP A 295 -24.04 9.55 21.41
CA TRP A 295 -22.59 9.75 21.51
C TRP A 295 -22.21 11.08 22.18
N LEU A 296 -23.02 12.15 22.02
CA LEU A 296 -22.81 13.41 22.73
C LEU A 296 -23.13 13.30 24.22
N GLU A 297 -24.10 12.46 24.59
CA GLU A 297 -24.38 12.16 25.99
C GLU A 297 -23.30 11.27 26.59
N ALA A 298 -22.77 10.32 25.83
CA ALA A 298 -21.61 9.49 26.22
C ALA A 298 -20.38 10.36 26.52
N ALA A 299 -20.07 11.32 25.65
CA ALA A 299 -18.96 12.26 25.84
C ALA A 299 -19.14 13.14 27.09
N ARG A 300 -20.36 13.66 27.32
CA ARG A 300 -20.68 14.42 28.54
C ARG A 300 -20.54 13.59 29.81
N ASN A 301 -21.03 12.35 29.80
CA ASN A 301 -20.90 11.44 30.93
C ASN A 301 -19.44 11.08 31.24
N LEU A 302 -18.61 10.94 30.20
CA LEU A 302 -17.18 10.71 30.36
C LEU A 302 -16.52 11.91 31.07
N GLN A 303 -16.80 13.13 30.59
CA GLN A 303 -16.26 14.38 31.15
C GLN A 303 -16.73 14.63 32.61
N GLU A 304 -17.98 14.32 32.94
CA GLU A 304 -18.49 14.46 34.31
C GLU A 304 -17.84 13.49 35.30
N ARG A 305 -17.38 12.32 34.83
CA ARG A 305 -16.76 11.28 35.67
C ARG A 305 -15.28 11.46 35.89
N SER A 306 -14.56 12.05 34.94
CA SER A 306 -13.13 12.31 35.10
C SER A 306 -12.84 13.44 36.10
N GLY A 307 -13.85 14.27 36.43
CA GLY A 307 -13.81 15.15 37.60
C GLY A 307 -12.92 16.38 37.47
N SER A 308 -12.32 16.64 36.30
CA SER A 308 -11.62 17.87 35.97
C SER A 308 -12.16 18.47 34.67
N GLU A 309 -12.42 19.79 34.66
CA GLU A 309 -12.75 20.55 33.45
C GLU A 309 -11.62 20.52 32.39
N GLU A 310 -10.44 19.98 32.74
CA GLU A 310 -9.21 19.91 31.93
C GLU A 310 -8.89 18.50 31.39
N ASP A 311 -9.85 17.57 31.36
CA ASP A 311 -9.59 16.25 30.76
C ASP A 311 -9.62 16.36 29.22
N GLU A 312 -8.45 16.70 28.65
CA GLU A 312 -8.24 17.01 27.24
C GLU A 312 -8.74 15.89 26.30
N GLU A 313 -8.66 14.63 26.73
CA GLU A 313 -9.10 13.47 25.94
C GLU A 313 -10.63 13.41 25.81
N ALA A 314 -11.37 13.62 26.91
CA ALA A 314 -12.83 13.64 26.90
C ALA A 314 -13.39 14.82 26.09
N VAL A 315 -12.74 15.99 26.17
CA VAL A 315 -13.10 17.18 25.38
C VAL A 315 -12.82 16.96 23.89
N ALA A 316 -11.67 16.39 23.54
CA ALA A 316 -11.32 16.07 22.16
C ALA A 316 -12.29 15.04 21.55
N CYS A 317 -12.65 14.01 22.31
CA CYS A 317 -13.65 13.02 21.96
C CYS A 317 -15.03 13.67 21.70
N GLY A 318 -15.49 14.57 22.58
CA GLY A 318 -16.74 15.30 22.39
C GLY A 318 -16.74 16.18 21.13
N ALA A 319 -15.63 16.83 20.83
CA ALA A 319 -15.47 17.64 19.61
C ALA A 319 -15.54 16.80 18.33
N GLN A 320 -14.94 15.60 18.32
CA GLN A 320 -15.01 14.68 17.18
C GLN A 320 -16.44 14.19 16.91
N VAL A 321 -17.19 13.86 17.97
CA VAL A 321 -18.60 13.48 17.86
C VAL A 321 -19.44 14.65 17.35
N GLN A 322 -19.18 15.87 17.83
CA GLN A 322 -19.88 17.06 17.38
C GLN A 322 -19.66 17.32 15.89
N ALA A 323 -18.41 17.23 15.41
CA ALA A 323 -18.07 17.34 13.99
C ALA A 323 -18.72 16.24 13.14
N ALA A 324 -18.82 15.02 13.67
CA ALA A 324 -19.48 13.89 13.03
C ALA A 324 -21.00 14.08 12.87
N LEU A 325 -21.63 14.89 13.74
CA LEU A 325 -23.06 15.22 13.72
C LEU A 325 -23.41 16.50 12.93
N GLU A 326 -22.41 17.21 12.40
CA GLU A 326 -22.67 18.39 11.58
C GLU A 326 -23.44 18.04 10.32
N VAL A 327 -24.41 18.90 9.96
CA VAL A 327 -25.21 18.71 8.76
C VAL A 327 -24.32 18.97 7.53
N PRO A 328 -24.20 18.01 6.59
CA PRO A 328 -23.30 18.16 5.46
C PRO A 328 -23.68 19.29 4.50
N ASP A 329 -22.72 20.14 4.14
CA ASP A 329 -22.82 21.09 3.02
C ASP A 329 -22.43 20.40 1.71
N LEU A 330 -23.38 19.66 1.13
CA LEU A 330 -23.14 18.90 -0.09
C LEU A 330 -22.95 19.79 -1.33
N ASP A 331 -23.48 21.01 -1.32
CA ASP A 331 -23.26 21.99 -2.39
C ASP A 331 -21.79 22.45 -2.41
N ALA A 332 -21.18 22.65 -1.22
CA ALA A 332 -19.75 22.91 -1.13
C ALA A 332 -18.89 21.72 -1.61
N VAL A 333 -19.27 20.49 -1.25
CA VAL A 333 -18.60 19.25 -1.72
C VAL A 333 -18.68 19.13 -3.24
N LEU A 334 -19.86 19.35 -3.82
CA LEU A 334 -20.08 19.27 -5.27
C LEU A 334 -19.33 20.38 -6.03
N ARG A 335 -19.26 21.60 -5.48
CA ARG A 335 -18.42 22.68 -6.04
C ARG A 335 -16.95 22.32 -5.99
N ARG A 336 -16.46 21.85 -4.83
CA ARG A 336 -15.07 21.39 -4.68
C ARG A 336 -14.71 20.28 -5.67
N TYR A 337 -15.59 19.29 -5.86
CA TYR A 337 -15.42 18.22 -6.85
C TYR A 337 -15.29 18.76 -8.28
N ARG A 338 -15.98 19.86 -8.60
CA ARG A 338 -15.91 20.50 -9.93
C ARG A 338 -14.71 21.42 -10.08
N ASP A 339 -14.34 22.13 -9.02
CA ASP A 339 -13.23 23.07 -9.00
C ASP A 339 -11.88 22.33 -9.02
N GLU A 340 -11.78 21.18 -8.35
CA GLU A 340 -10.63 20.26 -8.40
C GLU A 340 -10.56 19.45 -9.71
N ARG A 341 -11.49 19.69 -10.66
CA ARG A 341 -11.52 19.08 -11.99
C ARG A 341 -10.61 19.80 -13.03
N ILE A 342 -9.73 20.75 -12.63
CA ILE A 342 -8.55 21.26 -13.42
C ILE A 342 -7.36 21.69 -12.49
N ARG A 343 -6.26 20.90 -12.47
CA ARG A 343 -4.88 21.13 -11.91
C ARG A 343 -4.70 21.48 -10.40
N PRO A 344 -3.60 21.00 -9.75
CA PRO A 344 -3.55 20.61 -8.34
C PRO A 344 -3.06 21.72 -7.36
N THR A 345 -3.36 21.63 -6.05
CA THR A 345 -2.77 22.54 -5.04
C THR A 345 -2.16 21.85 -3.81
N ALA A 346 -0.86 22.15 -3.64
CA ALA A 346 0.04 22.23 -2.48
C ALA A 346 -0.12 21.23 -1.30
N ASP A 347 0.92 20.41 -1.11
CA ASP A 347 1.15 19.59 0.07
C ASP A 347 2.21 20.26 0.99
N PRO A 348 1.81 20.76 2.18
CA PRO A 348 2.71 21.37 3.16
C PRO A 348 3.75 20.42 3.78
N GLU A 349 3.50 19.10 3.81
CA GLU A 349 4.44 18.08 4.27
C GLU A 349 5.50 17.80 3.20
N LEU A 350 5.11 17.76 1.93
CA LEU A 350 6.06 17.71 0.81
C LEU A 350 7.03 18.90 0.88
N GLU A 351 6.53 20.12 1.09
CA GLU A 351 7.36 21.35 1.18
C GLU A 351 8.25 21.42 2.44
N SER A 352 7.98 20.60 3.44
CA SER A 352 8.82 20.44 4.62
C SER A 352 10.06 19.57 4.36
N THR A 353 10.00 18.70 3.35
CA THR A 353 11.09 17.79 2.93
C THR A 353 11.90 18.36 1.73
N PRO A 354 13.16 17.96 1.53
CA PRO A 354 13.92 18.31 0.32
C PRO A 354 13.24 17.88 -0.99
N ALA A 355 12.55 16.72 -1.00
CA ALA A 355 11.88 16.16 -2.17
C ALA A 355 10.65 16.99 -2.63
N GLY A 356 9.83 17.49 -1.72
CA GLY A 356 8.70 18.34 -2.12
C GLY A 356 9.07 19.79 -2.39
N ARG A 357 10.18 20.32 -1.82
CA ARG A 357 10.76 21.61 -2.27
C ARG A 357 11.26 21.53 -3.72
N PHE A 358 11.82 20.38 -4.11
CA PHE A 358 12.26 20.11 -5.48
C PHE A 358 11.09 19.97 -6.47
N LEU A 359 10.06 19.19 -6.13
CA LEU A 359 8.86 19.02 -6.96
C LEU A 359 8.10 20.34 -7.19
N ARG A 360 8.08 21.23 -6.19
CA ARG A 360 7.51 22.58 -6.31
C ARG A 360 8.35 23.51 -7.20
N SER A 361 9.68 23.50 -7.07
CA SER A 361 10.57 24.32 -7.92
C SER A 361 10.57 23.88 -9.39
N LEU A 362 10.37 22.59 -9.66
CA LEU A 362 10.14 22.02 -11.00
C LEU A 362 8.78 22.42 -11.60
N GLN A 363 7.71 22.38 -10.81
CA GLN A 363 6.39 22.85 -11.24
C GLN A 363 6.35 24.36 -11.52
N GLU A 364 7.03 25.18 -10.70
CA GLU A 364 7.08 26.64 -10.85
C GLU A 364 7.93 27.12 -12.05
N SER A 365 8.91 26.33 -12.48
CA SER A 365 9.80 26.66 -13.62
C SER A 365 9.25 26.23 -14.99
N MET A 366 8.28 25.29 -15.04
CA MET A 366 7.74 24.72 -16.28
C MET A 366 6.41 25.33 -16.77
N VAL A 367 5.81 26.31 -16.07
CA VAL A 367 4.50 26.91 -16.42
C VAL A 367 4.48 27.72 -17.74
N GLY A 368 5.57 27.74 -18.51
CA GLY A 368 5.68 28.63 -19.67
C GLY A 368 5.13 28.14 -21.02
N TRP A 369 4.89 26.84 -21.27
CA TRP A 369 4.83 26.35 -22.66
C TRP A 369 3.74 25.29 -22.89
N PHE A 370 2.52 25.75 -23.19
CA PHE A 370 1.62 25.34 -24.30
C PHE A 370 0.21 25.92 -24.06
N SER A 371 -0.41 26.46 -25.12
CA SER A 371 -1.76 27.05 -25.01
C SER A 371 -2.85 26.00 -25.26
N ARG A 372 -4.00 26.16 -24.57
CA ARG A 372 -5.21 25.33 -24.67
C ARG A 372 -5.64 25.00 -26.11
N ALA A 373 -5.41 25.90 -27.06
CA ALA A 373 -5.75 25.70 -28.47
C ALA A 373 -4.89 24.62 -29.17
N GLN A 374 -3.65 24.40 -28.71
CA GLN A 374 -2.76 23.38 -29.28
C GLN A 374 -3.10 21.98 -28.74
N ALA A 375 -3.53 21.89 -27.48
CA ALA A 375 -4.03 20.66 -26.86
C ALA A 375 -5.40 20.23 -27.44
N GLU A 376 -6.29 21.18 -27.71
CA GLU A 376 -7.61 20.91 -28.32
C GLU A 376 -7.49 20.43 -29.78
N GLN A 377 -6.50 20.93 -30.54
CA GLN A 377 -6.25 20.47 -31.91
C GLN A 377 -5.67 19.05 -31.95
N ALA A 378 -4.80 18.70 -30.99
CA ALA A 378 -4.27 17.34 -30.86
C ALA A 378 -5.36 16.34 -30.40
N ALA A 379 -6.19 16.71 -29.41
CA ALA A 379 -7.30 15.89 -28.93
C ALA A 379 -8.37 15.64 -30.02
N LYS A 380 -8.66 16.65 -30.85
CA LYS A 380 -9.59 16.49 -31.97
C LYS A 380 -9.05 15.58 -33.08
N THR A 381 -7.75 15.70 -33.40
CA THR A 381 -7.08 14.83 -34.37
C THR A 381 -6.98 13.39 -33.85
N LEU A 382 -6.84 13.22 -32.53
CA LEU A 382 -6.82 11.94 -31.83
C LEU A 382 -8.20 11.28 -31.79
N GLN A 383 -9.27 12.03 -31.49
CA GLN A 383 -10.65 11.51 -31.48
C GLN A 383 -11.14 11.11 -32.88
N GLU A 384 -10.82 11.91 -33.91
CA GLU A 384 -11.16 11.57 -35.31
C GLU A 384 -10.37 10.36 -35.85
N SER A 385 -9.27 9.97 -35.17
CA SER A 385 -8.48 8.77 -35.47
C SER A 385 -8.98 7.57 -34.65
N LEU A 386 -9.37 7.79 -33.38
CA LEU A 386 -9.99 6.80 -32.49
C LEU A 386 -11.36 6.33 -33.00
N ASP A 387 -12.20 7.24 -33.50
CA ASP A 387 -13.52 6.90 -34.05
C ASP A 387 -13.39 6.02 -35.33
N ARG A 388 -12.31 6.20 -36.11
CA ARG A 388 -11.99 5.34 -37.26
C ARG A 388 -11.43 3.97 -36.83
N ALA A 389 -10.74 3.91 -35.69
CA ALA A 389 -10.22 2.68 -35.09
C ALA A 389 -11.33 1.85 -34.41
N GLU A 390 -12.34 2.50 -33.83
CA GLU A 390 -13.52 1.85 -33.24
C GLU A 390 -14.47 1.28 -34.32
N GLU A 391 -14.69 2.00 -35.43
CA GLU A 391 -15.42 1.46 -36.59
C GLU A 391 -14.69 0.27 -37.25
N ALA A 392 -13.38 0.13 -37.02
CA ALA A 392 -12.55 -0.98 -37.48
C ALA A 392 -12.49 -2.19 -36.52
N GLY A 393 -12.95 -2.06 -35.26
CA GLY A 393 -13.04 -3.15 -34.29
C GLY A 393 -11.70 -3.63 -33.71
N ASN A 394 -10.86 -2.73 -33.18
CA ASN A 394 -9.49 -3.04 -32.76
C ASN A 394 -9.35 -3.64 -31.34
N GLN A 395 -8.52 -4.68 -31.23
CA GLN A 395 -7.97 -5.34 -30.02
C GLN A 395 -6.50 -4.94 -29.81
N PRO A 396 -5.87 -5.18 -28.62
CA PRO A 396 -4.43 -5.01 -28.44
C PRO A 396 -3.64 -5.65 -29.58
N PHE A 397 -2.66 -4.95 -30.15
CA PHE A 397 -1.88 -5.44 -31.27
C PHE A 397 -0.78 -6.40 -30.76
N TRP A 398 -0.98 -7.70 -30.97
CA TRP A 398 -0.07 -8.74 -30.51
C TRP A 398 0.97 -9.09 -31.57
N ALA A 399 2.26 -9.04 -31.23
CA ALA A 399 3.32 -9.66 -32.04
C ALA A 399 3.14 -11.19 -32.18
N SER A 400 2.26 -11.82 -31.39
CA SER A 400 1.87 -13.23 -31.55
C SER A 400 1.01 -13.49 -32.81
N GLN A 401 0.56 -12.44 -33.52
CA GLN A 401 -0.07 -12.58 -34.83
C GLN A 401 0.96 -12.65 -35.98
N TRP A 402 2.25 -12.48 -35.69
CA TRP A 402 3.33 -12.67 -36.67
C TRP A 402 3.72 -14.15 -36.67
N THR A 403 3.47 -14.83 -37.79
CA THR A 403 3.82 -16.24 -37.98
C THR A 403 5.34 -16.39 -38.08
N GLY A 404 5.98 -16.88 -37.02
CA GLY A 404 7.39 -17.28 -37.01
C GLY A 404 8.13 -17.10 -35.68
N VAL A 405 7.55 -16.39 -34.70
CA VAL A 405 8.19 -16.17 -33.40
C VAL A 405 7.96 -17.34 -32.43
N GLU A 406 8.67 -18.45 -32.60
CA GLU A 406 8.56 -19.63 -31.71
C GLU A 406 9.34 -19.49 -30.38
N ALA A 407 10.22 -18.49 -30.23
CA ALA A 407 11.05 -18.31 -29.04
C ALA A 407 10.36 -17.59 -27.85
N GLY A 408 9.18 -16.99 -28.05
CA GLY A 408 8.50 -16.14 -27.06
C GLY A 408 7.62 -16.85 -26.02
N ARG A 409 7.60 -18.19 -25.97
CA ARG A 409 6.66 -18.95 -25.10
C ARG A 409 6.96 -18.85 -23.60
N ASP A 410 8.19 -18.51 -23.21
CA ASP A 410 8.57 -18.37 -21.79
C ASP A 410 8.40 -16.93 -21.25
N LEU A 411 8.10 -15.96 -22.11
CA LEU A 411 7.90 -14.54 -21.77
C LEU A 411 6.47 -14.18 -21.33
N LEU A 412 5.57 -15.16 -21.30
CA LEU A 412 4.18 -14.98 -20.85
C LEU A 412 4.06 -14.55 -19.37
N PHE A 413 5.12 -14.72 -18.56
CA PHE A 413 5.12 -14.40 -17.13
C PHE A 413 5.32 -12.90 -16.81
N GLY A 414 5.84 -12.08 -17.73
CA GLY A 414 6.06 -10.64 -17.51
C GLY A 414 5.02 -9.72 -18.16
N GLN A 415 4.17 -10.25 -19.05
CA GLN A 415 3.23 -9.44 -19.84
C GLN A 415 2.13 -8.75 -19.00
N PRO A 416 1.55 -9.39 -17.95
CA PRO A 416 0.60 -8.72 -17.07
C PRO A 416 1.28 -7.65 -16.20
N ILE A 417 2.49 -7.93 -15.69
CA ILE A 417 3.24 -7.00 -14.82
C ILE A 417 3.60 -5.74 -15.61
N LEU A 418 4.11 -5.86 -16.83
CA LEU A 418 4.42 -4.70 -17.66
C LEU A 418 3.16 -3.93 -18.09
N ALA A 419 2.02 -4.60 -18.24
CA ALA A 419 0.72 -3.95 -18.49
C ALA A 419 0.23 -3.17 -17.27
N GLU A 420 0.41 -3.73 -16.09
CA GLU A 420 0.17 -3.07 -14.82
C GLU A 420 1.11 -1.88 -14.63
N MET A 421 2.41 -2.01 -14.92
CA MET A 421 3.37 -0.90 -14.87
C MET A 421 3.03 0.20 -15.88
N GLY A 422 2.63 -0.16 -17.10
CA GLY A 422 2.16 0.79 -18.10
C GLY A 422 0.89 1.53 -17.65
N GLY A 423 -0.03 0.84 -17.00
CA GLY A 423 -1.17 1.43 -16.30
C GLY A 423 -0.73 2.35 -15.16
N GLN A 424 0.21 1.89 -14.34
CA GLN A 424 1.03 2.57 -13.33
C GLN A 424 1.40 4.01 -13.77
N ILE A 425 2.15 4.01 -14.87
CA ILE A 425 2.76 5.18 -15.51
C ILE A 425 1.70 6.10 -16.10
N LEU A 426 0.75 5.57 -16.86
CA LEU A 426 -0.31 6.38 -17.49
C LEU A 426 -1.24 6.99 -16.45
N GLU A 427 -1.60 6.23 -15.42
CA GLU A 427 -2.43 6.69 -14.32
C GLU A 427 -1.70 7.75 -13.50
N LEU A 428 -0.42 7.53 -13.15
CA LEU A 428 0.35 8.54 -12.44
C LEU A 428 0.61 9.78 -13.31
N ALA A 429 0.93 9.62 -14.59
CA ALA A 429 1.14 10.74 -15.51
C ALA A 429 -0.14 11.56 -15.68
N ALA A 430 -1.30 10.90 -15.77
CA ALA A 430 -2.59 11.54 -15.78
C ALA A 430 -2.88 12.26 -14.44
N ARG A 431 -2.65 11.60 -13.30
CA ARG A 431 -2.81 12.17 -11.94
C ARG A 431 -1.90 13.38 -11.70
N LYS A 432 -0.68 13.36 -12.24
CA LYS A 432 0.37 14.36 -12.04
C LYS A 432 0.50 15.33 -13.21
N GLU A 433 -0.43 15.28 -14.17
CA GLU A 433 -0.55 16.26 -15.23
C GLU A 433 0.66 16.31 -16.19
N MET A 434 1.36 15.18 -16.31
CA MET A 434 2.63 15.00 -17.03
C MET A 434 2.40 14.50 -18.47
N PRO A 435 3.26 14.87 -19.44
CA PRO A 435 3.13 14.39 -20.83
C PRO A 435 3.52 12.92 -20.93
N ALA A 436 2.53 12.04 -21.04
CA ALA A 436 2.69 10.65 -21.48
C ALA A 436 1.74 10.44 -22.66
N GLY A 437 2.27 10.00 -23.79
CA GLY A 437 1.54 9.91 -25.05
C GLY A 437 0.37 8.95 -24.96
N PRO A 438 -0.66 9.12 -25.83
CA PRO A 438 -1.75 8.18 -25.87
C PRO A 438 -1.21 6.89 -26.47
N ALA A 439 -1.07 5.86 -25.65
CA ALA A 439 -0.89 4.51 -26.16
C ALA A 439 -2.25 3.83 -26.01
N ALA A 440 -3.05 3.85 -27.08
CA ALA A 440 -4.14 2.90 -27.22
C ALA A 440 -3.61 1.44 -27.21
N ALA A 441 -2.30 1.26 -27.46
CA ALA A 441 -1.56 0.01 -27.31
C ALA A 441 -0.06 0.28 -27.01
N TRP A 442 0.57 -0.59 -26.22
CA TRP A 442 2.02 -0.69 -26.05
C TRP A 442 2.41 -2.18 -26.13
N GLY A 443 3.69 -2.50 -26.33
CA GLY A 443 4.09 -3.91 -26.44
C GLY A 443 5.57 -4.21 -26.23
N VAL A 444 5.88 -5.51 -26.21
CA VAL A 444 7.26 -6.00 -26.19
C VAL A 444 7.59 -6.59 -27.54
N LEU A 445 8.67 -6.13 -28.16
CA LEU A 445 9.23 -6.79 -29.33
C LEU A 445 10.03 -8.02 -28.86
N PRO A 446 9.65 -9.25 -29.26
CA PRO A 446 10.32 -10.48 -28.88
C PRO A 446 11.63 -10.69 -29.66
N LEU A 447 12.28 -9.58 -30.04
CA LEU A 447 13.49 -9.55 -30.84
C LEU A 447 14.70 -9.19 -29.96
N PRO A 448 15.89 -9.69 -30.32
CA PRO A 448 17.12 -9.26 -29.69
C PRO A 448 17.33 -7.76 -29.90
N GLY A 449 17.55 -6.99 -28.84
CA GLY A 449 17.68 -5.54 -28.91
C GLY A 449 17.68 -4.87 -27.53
N GLN A 450 18.05 -3.59 -27.52
CA GLN A 450 18.07 -2.77 -26.30
C GLN A 450 17.40 -1.41 -26.50
N GLY A 451 16.88 -0.86 -25.39
CA GLY A 451 16.07 0.35 -25.34
C GLY A 451 14.59 0.12 -25.69
N GLY A 452 13.96 1.17 -26.20
CA GLY A 452 12.60 1.15 -26.73
C GLY A 452 12.47 1.90 -28.05
N ARG A 453 11.30 1.82 -28.66
CA ARG A 453 10.90 2.57 -29.86
C ARG A 453 9.47 3.08 -29.69
N VAL A 454 9.13 4.11 -30.46
CA VAL A 454 7.74 4.46 -30.72
C VAL A 454 7.46 4.10 -32.18
N LEU A 455 6.62 3.09 -32.39
CA LEU A 455 6.21 2.66 -33.72
C LEU A 455 5.03 3.49 -34.21
N LEU A 456 4.93 3.62 -35.53
CA LEU A 456 3.75 4.16 -36.20
C LEU A 456 2.97 3.00 -36.82
N THR A 457 1.71 2.84 -36.43
CA THR A 457 0.82 1.85 -37.05
C THR A 457 0.43 2.30 -38.47
N PRO A 458 -0.04 1.38 -39.33
CA PRO A 458 -0.62 1.75 -40.63
C PRO A 458 -1.78 2.76 -40.52
N GLU A 459 -2.52 2.75 -39.40
CA GLU A 459 -3.61 3.68 -39.09
C GLU A 459 -3.12 5.05 -38.58
N GLY A 460 -1.81 5.22 -38.34
CA GLY A 460 -1.19 6.46 -37.87
C GLY A 460 -1.11 6.59 -36.35
N GLU A 461 -1.32 5.50 -35.60
CA GLU A 461 -1.24 5.49 -34.14
C GLU A 461 0.21 5.32 -33.67
N ARG A 462 0.53 5.94 -32.53
CA ARG A 462 1.87 5.87 -31.92
C ARG A 462 1.88 4.80 -30.84
N VAL A 463 2.75 3.80 -30.98
CA VAL A 463 2.79 2.63 -30.09
C VAL A 463 4.16 2.56 -29.42
N PRO A 464 4.25 2.83 -28.10
CA PRO A 464 5.46 2.57 -27.34
C PRO A 464 5.77 1.07 -27.31
N VAL A 465 7.02 0.70 -27.60
CA VAL A 465 7.50 -0.67 -27.51
C VAL A 465 8.85 -0.76 -26.82
N LEU A 466 9.02 -1.80 -26.01
CA LEU A 466 10.31 -2.18 -25.44
C LEU A 466 10.84 -3.45 -26.11
N PHE A 467 12.15 -3.55 -26.27
CA PHE A 467 12.75 -4.83 -26.64
C PHE A 467 12.77 -5.75 -25.43
N ALA A 468 12.43 -7.03 -25.61
CA ALA A 468 12.49 -8.02 -24.53
C ALA A 468 13.90 -8.09 -23.90
N GLY A 469 14.94 -7.90 -24.71
CA GLY A 469 16.33 -7.82 -24.25
C GLY A 469 16.56 -6.72 -23.22
N SER A 470 15.90 -5.57 -23.32
CA SER A 470 16.02 -4.46 -22.35
C SER A 470 15.58 -4.86 -20.94
N LEU A 471 14.50 -5.63 -20.84
CA LEU A 471 13.94 -6.10 -19.57
C LEU A 471 14.80 -7.20 -18.95
N PHE A 472 15.24 -8.17 -19.76
CA PHE A 472 16.21 -9.17 -19.31
C PHE A 472 17.52 -8.53 -18.83
N PHE A 473 17.96 -7.49 -19.53
CA PHE A 473 19.14 -6.74 -19.14
C PHE A 473 18.93 -6.02 -17.80
N ALA A 474 17.80 -5.33 -17.61
CA ALA A 474 17.45 -4.69 -16.33
C ALA A 474 17.43 -5.70 -15.17
N TYR A 475 16.75 -6.83 -15.36
CA TYR A 475 16.62 -7.89 -14.37
C TYR A 475 17.95 -8.50 -13.95
N LEU A 476 18.79 -8.90 -14.91
CA LEU A 476 20.07 -9.52 -14.60
C LEU A 476 21.07 -8.50 -14.06
N LEU A 477 21.05 -7.26 -14.56
CA LEU A 477 21.94 -6.20 -14.07
C LEU A 477 21.60 -5.80 -12.63
N GLY A 478 20.32 -5.67 -12.28
CA GLY A 478 19.89 -5.40 -10.90
C GLY A 478 20.42 -6.43 -9.90
N LYS A 479 20.44 -7.71 -10.32
CA LYS A 479 21.06 -8.79 -9.54
C LYS A 479 22.57 -8.69 -9.43
N VAL A 480 23.27 -8.33 -10.50
CA VAL A 480 24.72 -8.10 -10.44
C VAL A 480 25.01 -7.02 -9.42
N LEU A 481 24.34 -5.88 -9.55
CA LEU A 481 24.54 -4.70 -8.73
C LEU A 481 24.27 -4.96 -7.25
N ALA A 482 23.15 -5.61 -6.92
CA ALA A 482 22.85 -5.97 -5.53
C ALA A 482 23.91 -6.91 -4.93
N SER A 483 24.49 -7.80 -5.74
CA SER A 483 25.52 -8.74 -5.32
C SER A 483 26.91 -8.09 -5.18
N CYS A 484 27.11 -6.88 -5.71
CA CYS A 484 28.33 -6.10 -5.55
C CYS A 484 28.43 -5.44 -4.17
N LEU A 485 27.33 -5.37 -3.42
CA LEU A 485 27.30 -4.72 -2.13
C LEU A 485 27.74 -5.69 -1.02
N PRO A 486 28.68 -5.31 -0.13
CA PRO A 486 29.02 -6.12 1.02
C PRO A 486 27.82 -6.25 1.97
N VAL A 487 27.60 -7.46 2.47
CA VAL A 487 26.67 -7.70 3.57
C VAL A 487 27.36 -7.29 4.87
N LEU A 488 26.78 -6.35 5.60
CA LEU A 488 27.27 -5.83 6.87
C LEU A 488 26.37 -6.30 8.00
N ARG A 489 26.95 -6.59 9.16
CA ARG A 489 26.19 -6.88 10.36
C ARG A 489 25.96 -5.60 11.15
N LEU A 490 24.70 -5.23 11.34
CA LEU A 490 24.25 -4.04 12.04
C LEU A 490 24.34 -4.24 13.57
N GLU A 491 24.25 -3.16 14.35
CA GLU A 491 24.49 -3.17 15.82
C GLU A 491 23.45 -4.01 16.59
N ASP A 492 22.26 -4.15 16.01
CA ASP A 492 21.11 -4.99 16.37
C ASP A 492 21.25 -6.46 15.89
N GLY A 493 22.34 -6.79 15.18
CA GLY A 493 22.68 -8.15 14.77
C GLY A 493 22.09 -8.59 13.43
N GLU A 494 21.30 -7.74 12.77
CA GLU A 494 20.74 -7.95 11.43
C GLU A 494 21.79 -7.78 10.32
N GLU A 495 21.54 -8.39 9.17
CA GLU A 495 22.38 -8.27 7.98
C GLU A 495 21.82 -7.19 7.04
N GLY A 496 22.54 -6.09 6.88
CA GLY A 496 22.25 -5.01 5.94
C GLY A 496 23.24 -4.96 4.77
N LEU A 497 23.03 -4.06 3.80
CA LEU A 497 23.94 -3.86 2.67
C LEU A 497 24.73 -2.56 2.81
N GLY A 498 26.03 -2.65 2.56
CA GLY A 498 26.93 -1.50 2.60
C GLY A 498 27.03 -0.80 1.24
N PHE A 499 26.64 0.47 1.18
CA PHE A 499 26.73 1.29 -0.04
C PHE A 499 28.00 2.13 -0.17
N HIS A 500 28.95 1.94 0.75
CA HIS A 500 30.18 2.74 0.83
C HIS A 500 31.26 2.22 -0.13
N ARG A 501 31.93 3.12 -0.87
CA ARG A 501 32.87 2.77 -1.95
C ARG A 501 33.94 1.76 -1.55
N THR A 502 34.57 1.95 -0.38
CA THR A 502 35.67 1.09 0.07
C THR A 502 35.22 -0.34 0.34
N GLY A 503 34.00 -0.54 0.84
CA GLY A 503 33.46 -1.88 1.09
C GLY A 503 33.10 -2.60 -0.19
N ILE A 504 32.56 -1.87 -1.18
CA ILE A 504 32.28 -2.40 -2.52
C ILE A 504 33.59 -2.85 -3.20
N GLU A 505 34.63 -2.01 -3.17
CA GLU A 505 35.95 -2.34 -3.73
C GLU A 505 36.58 -3.57 -3.08
N GLU A 506 36.46 -3.72 -1.76
CA GLU A 506 37.00 -4.86 -1.04
C GLU A 506 36.23 -6.15 -1.35
N HIS A 507 34.89 -6.09 -1.36
CA HIS A 507 34.03 -7.22 -1.69
C HIS A 507 34.28 -7.73 -3.10
N LEU A 508 34.30 -6.83 -4.08
CA LEU A 508 34.48 -7.19 -5.49
C LEU A 508 35.79 -7.92 -5.76
N ARG A 509 36.90 -7.62 -5.05
CA ARG A 509 38.18 -8.35 -5.23
C ARG A 509 38.07 -9.86 -5.06
N THR A 510 37.05 -10.34 -4.36
CA THR A 510 36.85 -11.76 -4.07
C THR A 510 35.54 -12.34 -4.61
N ALA A 511 34.64 -11.49 -5.11
CA ALA A 511 33.30 -11.85 -5.58
C ALA A 511 33.31 -12.52 -6.98
N THR A 512 33.95 -13.68 -7.08
CA THR A 512 34.20 -14.39 -8.36
C THR A 512 32.91 -14.68 -9.13
N GLU A 513 31.84 -15.05 -8.43
CA GLU A 513 30.54 -15.31 -9.06
C GLU A 513 29.96 -14.04 -9.69
N VAL A 514 30.02 -12.90 -9.01
CA VAL A 514 29.55 -11.59 -9.53
C VAL A 514 30.29 -11.20 -10.81
N HIS A 515 31.61 -11.41 -10.84
CA HIS A 515 32.42 -11.18 -12.03
C HIS A 515 31.99 -12.05 -13.22
N GLN A 516 31.84 -13.36 -12.99
CA GLN A 516 31.40 -14.29 -14.03
C GLN A 516 30.03 -13.90 -14.58
N ARG A 517 29.10 -13.60 -13.68
CA ARG A 517 27.73 -13.20 -13.97
C ARG A 517 27.63 -11.90 -14.76
N PHE A 518 28.45 -10.92 -14.42
CA PHE A 518 28.58 -9.69 -15.20
C PHE A 518 29.14 -9.95 -16.60
N VAL A 519 30.16 -10.79 -16.76
CA VAL A 519 30.71 -11.16 -18.07
C VAL A 519 29.66 -11.85 -18.95
N GLU A 520 28.95 -12.84 -18.40
CA GLU A 520 27.89 -13.58 -19.09
C GLU A 520 26.78 -12.64 -19.58
N LEU A 521 26.34 -11.71 -18.72
CA LEU A 521 25.36 -10.69 -19.06
C LEU A 521 25.85 -9.76 -20.18
N MET A 522 27.05 -9.18 -20.02
CA MET A 522 27.57 -8.19 -20.97
C MET A 522 27.84 -8.80 -22.35
N VAL A 523 28.40 -10.01 -22.43
CA VAL A 523 28.65 -10.68 -23.71
C VAL A 523 27.32 -11.01 -24.41
N SER A 524 26.34 -11.54 -23.66
CA SER A 524 25.01 -11.88 -24.20
C SER A 524 24.28 -10.62 -24.69
N ALA A 525 24.37 -9.54 -23.93
CA ALA A 525 23.75 -8.27 -24.26
C ALA A 525 24.37 -7.60 -25.50
N VAL A 526 25.70 -7.60 -25.63
CA VAL A 526 26.40 -7.06 -26.81
C VAL A 526 26.08 -7.86 -28.08
N ARG A 527 25.86 -9.17 -27.94
CA ARG A 527 25.38 -10.03 -29.04
C ARG A 527 23.88 -9.85 -29.34
N GLY A 528 23.21 -8.93 -28.66
CA GLY A 528 21.82 -8.56 -28.89
C GLY A 528 20.81 -9.38 -28.09
N ASN A 529 21.21 -10.45 -27.41
CA ASN A 529 20.29 -11.33 -26.68
C ASN A 529 20.69 -11.50 -25.20
N PRO A 530 20.38 -10.51 -24.34
CA PRO A 530 20.62 -10.59 -22.89
C PRO A 530 20.01 -11.84 -22.22
N GLY A 531 18.93 -12.39 -22.76
CA GLY A 531 18.27 -13.60 -22.25
C GLY A 531 19.09 -14.89 -22.40
N MET A 532 20.18 -14.87 -23.17
CA MET A 532 21.13 -15.99 -23.25
C MET A 532 22.04 -16.09 -22.01
N ALA A 533 22.11 -15.03 -21.20
CA ALA A 533 22.86 -15.09 -19.95
C ALA A 533 22.10 -16.00 -18.96
N PRO A 534 22.78 -16.95 -18.29
CA PRO A 534 22.11 -17.87 -17.39
C PRO A 534 21.44 -17.12 -16.23
N PRO A 535 20.15 -17.35 -15.95
CA PRO A 535 19.51 -16.76 -14.78
C PRO A 535 20.15 -17.33 -13.50
N TRP A 536 20.31 -16.49 -12.48
CA TRP A 536 20.71 -16.94 -11.15
C TRP A 536 19.75 -16.43 -10.08
N ILE A 537 19.57 -17.22 -9.02
CA ILE A 537 18.69 -16.89 -7.90
C ILE A 537 19.55 -16.25 -6.81
N LEU A 538 19.14 -15.08 -6.31
CA LEU A 538 19.76 -14.45 -5.16
C LEU A 538 18.98 -14.81 -3.90
N GLY A 539 19.70 -15.24 -2.86
CA GLY A 539 19.15 -15.48 -1.53
C GLY A 539 19.74 -14.49 -0.52
N GLY A 540 19.12 -14.38 0.65
CA GLY A 540 19.56 -13.48 1.72
C GLY A 540 19.35 -12.00 1.40
N THR A 541 20.12 -11.13 2.07
CA THR A 541 19.99 -9.66 2.01
C THR A 541 20.06 -9.06 0.59
N PRO A 542 20.86 -9.57 -0.38
CA PRO A 542 20.90 -9.02 -1.74
C PRO A 542 19.64 -9.25 -2.59
N GLY A 543 18.80 -10.23 -2.23
CA GLY A 543 17.63 -10.63 -3.03
C GLY A 543 16.56 -9.52 -3.16
N PRO A 544 16.02 -8.99 -2.05
CA PRO A 544 15.04 -7.91 -2.09
C PRO A 544 15.55 -6.66 -2.81
N LEU A 545 16.82 -6.28 -2.58
CA LEU A 545 17.42 -5.14 -3.26
C LEU A 545 17.48 -5.34 -4.77
N ALA A 546 17.83 -6.54 -5.25
CA ALA A 546 17.88 -6.81 -6.69
C ALA A 546 16.53 -6.62 -7.39
N SER A 547 15.43 -6.98 -6.73
CA SER A 547 14.08 -6.75 -7.25
C SER A 547 13.78 -5.26 -7.37
N LEU A 548 14.10 -4.49 -6.32
CA LEU A 548 13.88 -3.04 -6.30
C LEU A 548 14.72 -2.31 -7.36
N LEU A 549 15.98 -2.72 -7.56
CA LEU A 549 16.83 -2.17 -8.61
C LEU A 549 16.31 -2.49 -10.02
N CYS A 550 15.74 -3.68 -10.21
CA CYS A 550 15.13 -4.09 -11.48
C CYS A 550 13.89 -3.25 -11.78
N GLU A 551 12.98 -3.18 -10.82
CA GLU A 551 11.68 -2.53 -10.95
C GLU A 551 11.83 -1.03 -11.24
N ALA A 552 12.74 -0.34 -10.55
CA ALA A 552 13.07 1.06 -10.83
C ALA A 552 13.57 1.29 -12.27
N ALA A 553 14.37 0.36 -12.82
CA ALA A 553 14.86 0.44 -14.19
C ALA A 553 13.75 0.15 -15.22
N GLU A 554 12.87 -0.82 -14.95
CA GLU A 554 11.76 -1.18 -15.82
C GLU A 554 10.71 -0.06 -15.90
N PHE A 555 10.36 0.56 -14.76
CA PHE A 555 9.47 1.72 -14.72
C PHE A 555 10.04 2.89 -15.53
N PHE A 556 11.33 3.16 -15.37
CA PHE A 556 11.99 4.23 -16.13
C PHE A 556 11.97 3.97 -17.64
N LEU A 557 12.38 2.78 -18.09
CA LEU A 557 12.43 2.42 -19.51
C LEU A 557 11.05 2.55 -20.15
N LEU A 558 10.01 2.07 -19.46
CA LEU A 558 8.65 2.12 -19.96
C LEU A 558 8.14 3.57 -19.98
N ALA A 559 8.32 4.32 -18.90
CA ALA A 559 7.88 5.70 -18.79
C ALA A 559 8.54 6.63 -19.82
N GLU A 560 9.80 6.36 -20.20
CA GLU A 560 10.51 7.08 -21.26
C GLU A 560 9.82 6.93 -22.61
N GLN A 561 9.39 5.72 -22.98
CA GLN A 561 8.72 5.51 -24.26
C GLN A 561 7.32 6.11 -24.30
N PHE A 562 6.61 6.07 -23.17
CA PHE A 562 5.35 6.79 -23.01
C PHE A 562 5.55 8.31 -23.14
N ALA A 563 6.57 8.86 -22.48
CA ALA A 563 6.87 10.28 -22.56
C ALA A 563 7.27 10.73 -23.98
N LEU A 564 8.04 9.91 -24.70
CA LEU A 564 8.40 10.14 -26.11
C LEU A 564 7.18 10.09 -27.04
N ALA A 565 6.27 9.14 -26.85
CA ALA A 565 5.07 9.03 -27.68
C ALA A 565 4.17 10.28 -27.58
N ALA A 566 4.27 11.03 -26.48
CA ALA A 566 3.59 12.30 -26.27
C ALA A 566 4.20 13.47 -27.05
N GLN A 567 5.44 13.34 -27.53
CA GLN A 567 6.17 14.39 -28.22
C GLN A 567 5.88 14.41 -29.71
N GLU A 568 6.10 15.55 -30.37
CA GLU A 568 6.00 15.61 -31.83
C GLU A 568 7.25 14.99 -32.49
N PRO A 569 7.10 14.00 -33.38
CA PRO A 569 8.23 13.41 -34.06
C PRO A 569 8.78 14.36 -35.12
N THR A 570 10.10 14.36 -35.29
CA THR A 570 10.80 15.08 -36.35
C THR A 570 10.86 14.29 -37.66
N GLY A 571 10.58 12.99 -37.61
CA GLY A 571 10.53 12.14 -38.78
C GLY A 571 10.17 10.69 -38.44
N ALA A 572 10.30 9.83 -39.45
CA ALA A 572 10.13 8.39 -39.28
C ALA A 572 11.15 7.64 -40.15
N ARG A 573 11.58 6.48 -39.65
CA ARG A 573 12.52 5.57 -40.30
C ARG A 573 11.89 4.20 -40.46
N ILE A 574 12.07 3.58 -41.62
CA ILE A 574 11.71 2.17 -41.83
C ILE A 574 12.89 1.31 -41.36
N GLU A 575 12.61 0.39 -40.44
CA GLU A 575 13.58 -0.56 -39.92
C GLU A 575 13.13 -1.99 -40.28
N PRO A 576 13.98 -2.78 -40.96
CA PRO A 576 13.69 -4.19 -41.20
C PRO A 576 13.86 -4.99 -39.91
N LEU A 577 12.88 -5.84 -39.59
CA LEU A 577 12.90 -6.85 -38.54
C LEU A 577 13.15 -8.24 -39.15
N GLU A 578 13.34 -9.25 -38.30
CA GLU A 578 13.49 -10.64 -38.74
C GLU A 578 12.26 -11.11 -39.57
N GLU A 579 12.48 -12.09 -40.45
CA GLU A 579 11.45 -12.68 -41.34
C GLU A 579 10.86 -11.74 -42.41
N GLY A 580 11.51 -10.61 -42.69
CA GLY A 580 11.14 -9.72 -43.79
C GLY A 580 10.04 -8.72 -43.44
N LEU A 581 9.81 -8.51 -42.15
CA LEU A 581 8.89 -7.49 -41.62
C LEU A 581 9.57 -6.12 -41.62
N GLU A 582 8.85 -5.06 -41.95
CA GLU A 582 9.34 -3.69 -41.90
C GLU A 582 8.48 -2.88 -40.95
N VAL A 583 9.09 -2.18 -40.00
CA VAL A 583 8.39 -1.31 -39.05
C VAL A 583 8.77 0.14 -39.23
N GLN A 584 7.80 1.03 -39.12
CA GLN A 584 8.03 2.47 -39.14
C GLN A 584 8.26 2.96 -37.71
N THR A 585 9.48 3.37 -37.42
CA THR A 585 9.89 3.92 -36.13
C THR A 585 9.90 5.44 -36.19
N LEU A 586 9.32 6.11 -35.19
CA LEU A 586 9.36 7.56 -35.07
C LEU A 586 10.72 8.06 -34.55
N VAL A 587 11.15 9.18 -35.10
CA VAL A 587 12.38 9.89 -34.72
C VAL A 587 11.98 11.21 -34.07
N PHE A 588 12.66 11.58 -32.99
CA PHE A 588 12.37 12.78 -32.20
C PHE A 588 13.57 13.72 -32.20
N ALA A 589 13.36 15.02 -32.03
CA ALA A 589 14.48 15.94 -31.84
C ALA A 589 15.09 15.76 -30.45
N GLU A 590 16.31 16.28 -30.29
CA GLU A 590 17.10 16.12 -29.06
C GLU A 590 16.35 16.68 -27.84
N GLN A 591 15.68 17.82 -27.99
CA GLN A 591 14.97 18.50 -26.91
C GLN A 591 13.80 17.66 -26.36
N GLU A 592 13.01 17.04 -27.24
CA GLU A 592 11.88 16.18 -26.92
C GLU A 592 12.34 14.92 -26.19
N GLN A 593 13.51 14.40 -26.57
CA GLN A 593 14.12 13.25 -25.90
C GLN A 593 14.68 13.61 -24.50
N ILE A 594 15.30 14.79 -24.33
CA ILE A 594 15.70 15.30 -23.00
C ILE A 594 14.47 15.37 -22.08
N GLN A 595 13.37 15.92 -22.61
CA GLN A 595 12.12 16.07 -21.87
C GLN A 595 11.54 14.71 -21.48
N ALA A 596 11.56 13.73 -22.38
CA ALA A 596 11.07 12.39 -22.09
C ALA A 596 11.86 11.70 -20.97
N VAL A 597 13.19 11.84 -20.94
CA VAL A 597 14.04 11.31 -19.86
C VAL A 597 13.69 11.94 -18.51
N ALA A 598 13.46 13.26 -18.47
CA ALA A 598 13.07 13.96 -17.24
C ALA A 598 11.70 13.52 -16.72
N ILE A 599 10.72 13.36 -17.62
CA ILE A 599 9.37 12.86 -17.30
C ILE A 599 9.43 11.42 -16.78
N ALA A 600 10.20 10.56 -17.45
CA ALA A 600 10.35 9.16 -17.07
C ALA A 600 10.94 9.00 -15.67
N MET A 601 11.99 9.78 -15.36
CA MET A 601 12.61 9.79 -14.03
C MET A 601 11.62 10.22 -12.95
N GLN A 602 10.81 11.25 -13.21
CA GLN A 602 9.80 11.73 -12.25
C GLN A 602 8.70 10.70 -12.01
N LEU A 603 8.22 10.03 -13.06
CA LEU A 603 7.22 8.98 -12.94
C LEU A 603 7.78 7.77 -12.19
N ALA A 604 8.94 7.26 -12.59
CA ALA A 604 9.57 6.13 -11.92
C ALA A 604 9.86 6.41 -10.43
N ALA A 605 10.39 7.59 -10.11
CA ALA A 605 10.69 7.97 -8.73
C ALA A 605 9.44 8.14 -7.87
N ALA A 606 8.36 8.69 -8.43
CA ALA A 606 7.11 8.88 -7.70
C ALA A 606 6.36 7.56 -7.47
N ILE A 607 6.37 6.63 -8.44
CA ILE A 607 5.83 5.28 -8.26
C ILE A 607 6.61 4.54 -7.16
N GLN A 608 7.94 4.55 -7.25
CA GLN A 608 8.78 3.85 -6.30
C GLN A 608 8.74 4.45 -4.88
N ALA A 609 8.47 5.76 -4.76
CA ALA A 609 8.23 6.40 -3.46
C ALA A 609 6.89 5.96 -2.82
N GLU A 610 5.85 5.69 -3.62
CA GLU A 610 4.58 5.12 -3.14
C GLU A 610 4.79 3.68 -2.60
N GLU A 611 5.81 2.98 -3.07
CA GLU A 611 6.18 1.61 -2.67
C GLU A 611 7.22 1.57 -1.52
N GLY A 612 7.57 2.72 -0.94
CA GLY A 612 8.48 2.82 0.20
C GLY A 612 9.97 2.72 -0.17
N LEU A 613 10.32 2.74 -1.46
CA LEU A 613 11.71 2.82 -1.90
C LEU A 613 12.24 4.25 -1.71
N GLY A 614 13.45 4.36 -1.15
CA GLY A 614 14.15 5.64 -1.08
C GLY A 614 14.41 6.22 -2.48
N PHE A 615 14.08 7.50 -2.69
CA PHE A 615 14.32 8.24 -3.93
C PHE A 615 15.76 8.06 -4.46
N ASP A 616 16.74 8.17 -3.57
CA ASP A 616 18.16 8.05 -3.89
C ASP A 616 18.49 6.68 -4.50
N LEU A 617 17.83 5.63 -4.00
CA LEU A 617 18.01 4.26 -4.47
C LEU A 617 17.35 4.04 -5.84
N CYS A 618 16.16 4.60 -6.06
CA CYS A 618 15.50 4.59 -7.37
C CYS A 618 16.40 5.22 -8.44
N VAL A 619 16.90 6.43 -8.17
CA VAL A 619 17.73 7.15 -9.14
C VAL A 619 19.07 6.46 -9.35
N ALA A 620 19.70 5.95 -8.29
CA ALA A 620 20.93 5.19 -8.42
C ALA A 620 20.74 3.91 -9.27
N ALA A 621 19.60 3.23 -9.15
CA ALA A 621 19.25 2.08 -9.98
C ALA A 621 19.15 2.46 -11.47
N ILE A 622 18.42 3.53 -11.77
CA ILE A 622 18.23 4.04 -13.15
C ILE A 622 19.58 4.44 -13.77
N VAL A 623 20.40 5.18 -13.02
CA VAL A 623 21.72 5.63 -13.47
C VAL A 623 22.66 4.45 -13.71
N ALA A 624 22.67 3.45 -12.82
CA ALA A 624 23.47 2.24 -12.99
C ALA A 624 23.03 1.41 -14.19
N HIS A 625 21.72 1.29 -14.41
CA HIS A 625 21.15 0.61 -15.56
C HIS A 625 21.58 1.28 -16.88
N LEU A 626 21.40 2.60 -16.99
CA LEU A 626 21.79 3.36 -18.18
C LEU A 626 23.30 3.35 -18.42
N SER A 627 24.11 3.31 -17.36
CA SER A 627 25.56 3.13 -17.47
C SER A 627 25.92 1.76 -18.06
N GLY A 628 25.30 0.69 -17.57
CA GLY A 628 25.46 -0.66 -18.15
C GLY A 628 25.01 -0.71 -19.62
N LEU A 629 23.88 -0.07 -19.94
CA LEU A 629 23.40 0.03 -21.30
C LEU A 629 24.38 0.78 -22.21
N SER A 630 24.97 1.87 -21.70
CA SER A 630 26.00 2.62 -22.42
C SER A 630 27.23 1.78 -22.75
N LEU A 631 27.66 0.90 -21.83
CA LEU A 631 28.75 -0.04 -22.10
C LEU A 631 28.37 -1.02 -23.20
N VAL A 632 27.15 -1.54 -23.21
CA VAL A 632 26.69 -2.43 -24.29
C VAL A 632 26.67 -1.71 -25.64
N GLU A 633 26.15 -0.48 -25.70
CA GLU A 633 26.15 0.35 -26.91
C GLU A 633 27.57 0.60 -27.45
N GLN A 634 28.54 0.81 -26.56
CA GLN A 634 29.94 1.01 -26.93
C GLN A 634 30.56 -0.25 -27.54
N LEU A 635 30.27 -1.41 -26.96
CA LEU A 635 30.86 -2.68 -27.36
C LEU A 635 30.22 -3.28 -28.61
N SER A 636 28.93 -3.01 -28.84
CA SER A 636 28.22 -3.41 -30.06
C SER A 636 28.54 -2.54 -31.27
N GLY A 637 29.27 -1.43 -31.07
CA GLY A 637 29.55 -0.44 -32.12
C GLY A 637 28.35 0.45 -32.47
N THR A 638 27.29 0.45 -31.65
CA THR A 638 26.13 1.33 -31.84
C THR A 638 26.29 2.70 -31.15
N ALA A 639 27.36 2.89 -30.37
CA ALA A 639 27.68 4.13 -29.65
C ALA A 639 28.11 5.32 -30.52
N GLU A 640 28.32 5.14 -31.83
CA GLU A 640 28.63 6.26 -32.74
C GLU A 640 27.43 7.18 -33.03
N ARG A 641 26.27 6.95 -32.39
CA ARG A 641 25.14 7.88 -32.45
C ARG A 641 25.42 9.07 -31.53
N GLU A 642 25.84 10.21 -32.10
CA GLU A 642 25.92 11.52 -31.45
C GLU A 642 24.52 12.12 -31.15
N ASP A 643 23.57 11.28 -30.73
CA ASP A 643 22.22 11.68 -30.39
C ASP A 643 21.87 11.23 -28.96
N ILE A 644 20.88 11.89 -28.38
CA ILE A 644 20.43 11.62 -27.01
C ILE A 644 19.73 10.26 -26.84
N THR A 645 19.59 9.45 -27.89
CA THR A 645 19.23 8.03 -27.71
C THR A 645 20.36 7.26 -27.02
N SER A 646 21.60 7.79 -27.02
CA SER A 646 22.71 7.21 -26.26
C SER A 646 22.39 7.15 -24.77
N ALA A 647 22.46 5.94 -24.20
CA ALA A 647 22.28 5.75 -22.76
C ALA A 647 23.25 6.60 -21.93
N ARG A 648 24.43 6.91 -22.50
CA ARG A 648 25.43 7.81 -21.91
C ARG A 648 24.90 9.20 -21.64
N ILE A 649 24.29 9.80 -22.65
CA ILE A 649 23.77 11.17 -22.57
C ILE A 649 22.58 11.19 -21.59
N ARG A 650 21.73 10.16 -21.63
CA ARG A 650 20.57 10.02 -20.73
C ARG A 650 20.96 10.00 -19.26
N TYR A 651 21.92 9.17 -18.84
CA TYR A 651 22.34 9.18 -17.44
C TYR A 651 23.11 10.45 -17.07
N MET A 652 23.85 11.07 -18.00
CA MET A 652 24.50 12.36 -17.74
C MET A 652 23.50 13.48 -17.48
N VAL A 653 22.38 13.51 -18.22
CA VAL A 653 21.27 14.44 -17.96
C VAL A 653 20.70 14.22 -16.57
N ILE A 654 20.46 12.97 -16.17
CA ILE A 654 19.98 12.63 -14.83
C ILE A 654 20.95 13.10 -13.74
N LEU A 655 22.25 12.81 -13.88
CA LEU A 655 23.27 13.24 -12.92
C LEU A 655 23.37 14.77 -12.81
N GLU A 656 23.21 15.48 -13.92
CA GLU A 656 23.23 16.94 -13.91
C GLU A 656 21.98 17.51 -13.22
N LEU A 657 20.80 16.91 -13.43
CA LEU A 657 19.57 17.24 -12.70
C LEU A 657 19.72 16.99 -11.19
N LEU A 658 20.32 15.86 -10.80
CA LEU A 658 20.62 15.58 -9.38
C LEU A 658 21.59 16.60 -8.79
N ARG A 659 22.69 16.89 -9.49
CA ARG A 659 23.70 17.85 -9.04
C ARG A 659 23.13 19.25 -8.82
N GLN A 660 22.19 19.66 -9.66
CA GLN A 660 21.57 20.98 -9.58
C GLN A 660 20.49 21.08 -8.51
N HIS A 661 19.82 19.97 -8.17
CA HIS A 661 18.56 20.05 -7.44
C HIS A 661 18.44 19.13 -6.21
N VAL A 662 19.15 18.01 -6.16
CA VAL A 662 19.15 17.05 -5.05
C VAL A 662 20.57 16.50 -4.82
N PRO A 663 21.54 17.36 -4.43
CA PRO A 663 22.94 16.96 -4.34
C PRO A 663 23.21 15.87 -3.30
N ASP A 664 22.36 15.73 -2.28
CA ASP A 664 22.48 14.69 -1.25
C ASP A 664 22.12 13.29 -1.79
N ALA A 665 21.26 13.20 -2.81
CA ALA A 665 20.91 11.95 -3.49
C ALA A 665 21.98 11.49 -4.50
N LEU A 666 22.95 12.35 -4.81
CA LEU A 666 23.97 12.12 -5.82
C LEU A 666 24.98 11.05 -5.38
N GLU A 667 25.27 10.95 -4.07
CA GLU A 667 26.31 10.07 -3.54
C GLU A 667 26.05 8.60 -3.87
N LEU A 668 24.80 8.12 -3.69
CA LEU A 668 24.45 6.74 -3.97
C LEU A 668 24.53 6.42 -5.47
N SER A 669 24.11 7.36 -6.32
CA SER A 669 24.23 7.24 -7.78
C SER A 669 25.69 7.18 -8.22
N GLU A 670 26.56 8.02 -7.65
CA GLU A 670 28.01 7.99 -7.93
C GLU A 670 28.66 6.69 -7.43
N ASN A 671 28.22 6.13 -6.30
CA ASN A 671 28.73 4.87 -5.79
C ASN A 671 28.31 3.68 -6.68
N MET A 672 27.10 3.71 -7.24
CA MET A 672 26.67 2.69 -8.21
C MET A 672 27.39 2.81 -9.55
N LEU A 673 27.68 4.02 -10.03
CA LEU A 673 28.53 4.23 -11.21
C LEU A 673 29.96 3.72 -10.98
N HIS A 674 30.53 4.01 -9.82
CA HIS A 674 31.84 3.49 -9.43
C HIS A 674 31.85 1.95 -9.41
N THR A 675 30.77 1.33 -8.95
CA THR A 675 30.59 -0.12 -8.98
C THR A 675 30.64 -0.67 -10.41
N MET A 676 29.95 -0.02 -11.34
CA MET A 676 29.98 -0.38 -12.77
C MET A 676 31.37 -0.21 -13.39
N ASP A 677 32.08 0.86 -13.04
CA ASP A 677 33.45 1.09 -13.50
C ASP A 677 34.40 0.00 -13.01
N LEU A 678 34.28 -0.44 -11.76
CA LEU A 678 35.08 -1.54 -11.21
C LEU A 678 34.79 -2.87 -11.91
N LEU A 679 33.51 -3.19 -12.12
CA LEU A 679 33.11 -4.39 -12.86
C LEU A 679 33.70 -4.38 -14.28
N TRP A 680 33.68 -3.24 -14.96
CA TRP A 680 34.31 -3.10 -16.27
C TRP A 680 35.84 -3.23 -16.20
N GLN A 681 36.51 -2.57 -15.25
CA GLN A 681 37.96 -2.63 -15.08
C GLN A 681 38.45 -4.06 -14.85
N HIS A 682 37.72 -4.85 -14.05
CA HIS A 682 38.09 -6.24 -13.75
C HIS A 682 37.79 -7.21 -14.90
N ASN A 683 36.71 -6.99 -15.65
CA ASN A 683 36.18 -7.98 -16.59
C ASN A 683 36.32 -7.61 -18.08
N GLY A 684 36.62 -6.35 -18.41
CA GLY A 684 36.55 -5.83 -19.77
C GLY A 684 37.46 -6.56 -20.76
N ALA A 685 38.65 -6.98 -20.33
CA ALA A 685 39.54 -7.79 -21.17
C ALA A 685 38.92 -9.14 -21.55
N ALA A 686 38.33 -9.85 -20.58
CA ALA A 686 37.68 -11.13 -20.81
C ALA A 686 36.43 -10.99 -21.70
N ILE A 687 35.63 -9.94 -21.48
CA ILE A 687 34.47 -9.62 -22.34
C ILE A 687 34.93 -9.40 -23.79
N MET A 688 35.98 -8.60 -24.00
CA MET A 688 36.52 -8.34 -25.33
C MET A 688 37.11 -9.57 -26.00
N GLU A 689 37.73 -10.48 -25.25
CA GLU A 689 38.22 -11.76 -25.78
C GLU A 689 37.06 -12.67 -26.23
N LEU A 690 36.02 -12.80 -25.41
CA LEU A 690 34.84 -13.62 -25.72
C LEU A 690 34.03 -13.06 -26.90
N LEU A 691 33.94 -11.74 -27.03
CA LEU A 691 33.30 -11.11 -28.19
C LEU A 691 34.08 -11.35 -29.49
N LYS A 692 35.42 -11.45 -29.43
CA LYS A 692 36.26 -11.78 -30.59
C LYS A 692 36.25 -13.27 -30.96
N ALA A 693 35.94 -14.15 -30.01
CA ALA A 693 36.00 -15.60 -30.19
C ALA A 693 34.89 -16.17 -31.11
N GLY A 694 33.82 -15.42 -31.38
CA GLY A 694 32.85 -15.70 -32.47
C GLY A 694 31.85 -16.85 -32.26
N GLU A 695 31.95 -17.62 -31.17
CA GLU A 695 30.99 -18.67 -30.79
C GLU A 695 30.24 -18.31 -29.52
#